data_AF-A0AAD5CZT8-F1
#
_entry.id   AF-A0AAD5CZT8-F1
#
_cell.length_a   1.000
_cell.length_b   1.000
_cell.length_c   1.000
_cell.angle_alpha   90.00
_cell.angle_beta   90.00
_cell.angle_gamma   90.00
#
_symmetry.space_group_name_H-M   'P 1'
#
loop_
_entity.id
_entity.type
_entity.pdbx_description
1 polymer ?
#
loop_
_entity_poly.entity_id
_entity_poly.type
_entity_poly.pdbx_seq_one_letter_code
_entity_poly.pdbx_strand_id
1 'polypeptide(L)'
;MDGKCSSNTAGQPIRCKAAIVRKAGEPLVIEEVIVAPPKHREVRIKIICTSLCHSDLSFWKLTDPPAIFPRILGHEAVGIVESVGEGVHEVVEGDTVIPIFLADCGECTDCLSEKSNLCTKFPFNLSPWMEREETSRFTDINGEPLYHFLFVSSFSEYTVVDIAHLVKSDPAIPPNRACLLSCGVSTGVGAAWKTAKVEAGSTVAIFGLGAIGLAVAEGARLCGAKRIIGVDVNQDKFEIGKKFGVTDFVNPGNCGDKTVSQIILEITGGGADYCFECVGMKSLVHEAYASCRKGWGKVVVLGVDHPEAMLTFNSFEVLHSGKSIMGSFFGGLKPKSDIRILEKRYMDKEICLDEFVTHEVDFKDINKAFDLMTEGKTAIVRKPGEPLVIEEVIVAPPKRCEVRIKIICTVHSDFTIWKFKDPPAVFPRILGHEAVGIVESIGEGVNEVVEGDTIIMEMTGSGADYCFECVGMKSLVHEAYASCRKGWGKVVVVGVDHPEAMLSFNSFEVLHSGKTIMGSFFGGLKPKSDISILEKRYINKEINLDEFVTHEVDFEDINKAFDLMTEGKTAIVRKAGEPLVIEEVFVAPPKAREVRIKIICTSLCHSDVTFWKLQHPPAIFPRILGHEAVGVVESVGEGVHEVVEGDTVIPIFLPDCGECTDCLSVKSNLCSKLPFSVSPYIDREKTSRFTDINGETLYIFLFVSSFSEYTVVDIGHVTKIDPQTPPNRACLLSCGVSTGVGAAWKTANVEAGTTVAIFGLGAIGLAVAEGARLCGAKRIIGVDVNQDKFELGKKFGVTDFVNSRNCGDKSVSQVIMEMTGDGADYCFECVGMSSLVHEAYASCRKGWGKTVVLGVDQPGAKLTFTSYEVLHSGKSIMGSLFGGIKPKSDIPILIKRYMDNELQLDEFVTHEVEFEDINKAFDLLLEGKSLRCVIWMKK
;
A
#
# COMPACT_ATOMS: atom_id res chain seq x y z
N MET A 1 49.92 48.58 -7.61
CA MET A 1 48.91 49.33 -8.38
C MET A 1 48.29 48.32 -9.32
N ASP A 2 47.24 47.69 -8.81
CA ASP A 2 46.52 46.58 -9.39
C ASP A 2 45.49 47.09 -10.39
N GLY A 3 45.61 46.69 -11.65
CA GLY A 3 44.58 46.87 -12.66
C GLY A 3 43.75 45.60 -12.78
N LYS A 4 42.78 45.40 -11.88
CA LYS A 4 41.66 44.49 -12.15
C LYS A 4 40.61 45.27 -12.93
N CYS A 5 40.33 44.81 -14.15
CA CYS A 5 39.27 45.33 -15.00
C CYS A 5 37.92 44.97 -14.35
N SER A 6 37.34 45.88 -13.57
CA SER A 6 35.93 45.77 -13.13
C SER A 6 35.02 45.85 -14.35
N SER A 7 33.97 45.04 -14.45
CA SER A 7 32.94 45.24 -15.48
C SER A 7 32.44 46.70 -15.49
N ASN A 8 32.33 47.30 -16.67
CA ASN A 8 31.91 48.69 -16.85
C ASN A 8 30.46 48.97 -16.38
N THR A 9 29.75 47.96 -15.88
CA THR A 9 28.33 47.97 -15.51
C THR A 9 28.06 47.65 -14.04
N ALA A 10 29.10 47.41 -13.23
CA ALA A 10 28.97 47.15 -11.80
C ALA A 10 28.26 48.33 -11.07
N GLY A 11 27.21 48.03 -10.32
CA GLY A 11 26.41 49.02 -9.60
C GLY A 11 25.51 49.90 -10.48
N GLN A 12 25.44 49.67 -11.79
CA GLN A 12 24.58 50.40 -12.73
C GLN A 12 23.49 49.49 -13.31
N PRO A 13 22.30 50.00 -13.67
CA PRO A 13 21.30 49.24 -14.42
C PRO A 13 21.83 48.80 -15.79
N ILE A 14 21.43 47.62 -16.25
CA ILE A 14 21.77 47.09 -17.58
C ILE A 14 20.53 47.09 -18.46
N ARG A 15 20.65 47.60 -19.69
CA ARG A 15 19.64 47.43 -20.74
C ARG A 15 19.96 46.16 -21.52
N CYS A 16 19.02 45.22 -21.58
CA CYS A 16 19.20 43.94 -22.29
C CYS A 16 17.88 43.40 -22.85
N LYS A 17 17.94 42.31 -23.61
CA LYS A 17 16.75 41.63 -24.15
C LYS A 17 16.19 40.61 -23.16
N ALA A 18 14.87 40.56 -23.05
CA ALA A 18 14.14 39.51 -22.35
C ALA A 18 12.90 39.07 -23.16
N ALA A 19 12.50 37.81 -22.98
CA ALA A 19 11.27 37.28 -23.52
C ALA A 19 10.17 37.38 -22.45
N ILE A 20 9.15 38.21 -22.73
CA ILE A 20 8.13 38.60 -21.77
C ILE A 20 6.80 37.97 -22.18
N VAL A 21 6.10 37.38 -21.23
CA VAL A 21 4.69 37.05 -21.38
C VAL A 21 3.86 38.23 -20.86
N ARG A 22 3.11 38.88 -21.74
CA ARG A 22 2.26 40.02 -21.39
C ARG A 22 0.91 39.59 -20.81
N LYS A 23 0.38 38.43 -21.25
CA LYS A 23 -0.87 37.82 -20.75
C LYS A 23 -0.82 36.29 -20.88
N ALA A 24 -1.67 35.60 -20.13
CA ALA A 24 -1.78 34.14 -20.14
C ALA A 24 -1.98 33.59 -21.56
N GLY A 25 -1.15 32.60 -21.93
CA GLY A 25 -1.23 31.88 -23.20
C GLY A 25 -0.82 32.67 -24.45
N GLU A 26 -0.54 33.97 -24.35
CA GLU A 26 -0.04 34.76 -25.48
C GLU A 26 1.43 34.43 -25.77
N PRO A 27 1.88 34.44 -27.05
CA PRO A 27 3.28 34.22 -27.39
C PRO A 27 4.22 35.17 -26.65
N LEU A 28 5.42 34.69 -26.30
CA LEU A 28 6.45 35.50 -25.65
C LEU A 28 6.94 36.57 -26.64
N VAL A 29 7.01 37.82 -26.18
CA VAL A 29 7.52 38.94 -26.97
C VAL A 29 8.93 39.28 -26.49
N ILE A 30 9.88 39.37 -27.43
CA ILE A 30 11.25 39.78 -27.11
C ILE A 30 11.32 41.30 -27.11
N GLU A 31 11.58 41.87 -25.95
CA GLU A 31 11.64 43.31 -25.74
C GLU A 31 12.94 43.70 -25.03
N GLU A 32 13.31 44.97 -25.10
CA GLU A 32 14.38 45.52 -24.27
C GLU A 32 13.84 45.87 -22.88
N VAL A 33 14.56 45.43 -21.86
CA VAL A 33 14.25 45.63 -20.44
C VAL A 33 15.45 46.24 -19.72
N ILE A 34 15.19 46.82 -18.55
CA ILE A 34 16.22 47.31 -17.65
C ILE A 34 16.32 46.36 -16.46
N VAL A 35 17.52 45.85 -16.21
CA VAL A 35 17.86 44.98 -15.08
C VAL A 35 18.63 45.79 -14.05
N ALA A 36 18.07 45.92 -12.85
CA ALA A 36 18.71 46.64 -11.75
C ALA A 36 20.04 46.00 -11.32
N PRO A 37 20.97 46.77 -10.71
CA PRO A 37 22.12 46.17 -10.04
C PRO A 37 21.69 45.29 -8.86
N PRO A 38 22.49 44.27 -8.49
CA PRO A 38 22.18 43.43 -7.35
C PRO A 38 22.28 44.21 -6.03
N LYS A 39 21.34 43.98 -5.12
CA LYS A 39 21.35 44.52 -3.76
C LYS A 39 22.01 43.57 -2.76
N HIS A 40 21.90 43.87 -1.46
CA HIS A 40 22.45 43.04 -0.39
C HIS A 40 22.04 41.57 -0.56
N ARG A 41 23.04 40.68 -0.58
CA ARG A 41 22.93 39.22 -0.80
C ARG A 41 22.38 38.78 -2.16
N GLU A 42 22.24 39.68 -3.12
CA GLU A 42 21.84 39.37 -4.48
C GLU A 42 23.06 39.26 -5.41
N VAL A 43 22.89 38.51 -6.49
CA VAL A 43 23.89 38.31 -7.52
C VAL A 43 23.26 38.55 -8.88
N ARG A 44 23.89 39.37 -9.72
CA ARG A 44 23.48 39.54 -11.11
C ARG A 44 24.28 38.62 -12.01
N ILE A 45 23.55 37.84 -12.80
CA ILE A 45 24.09 36.76 -13.62
C ILE A 45 23.82 37.08 -15.09
N LYS A 46 24.84 36.94 -15.92
CA LYS A 46 24.70 36.89 -17.38
C LYS A 46 24.31 35.47 -17.78
N ILE A 47 23.10 35.28 -18.31
CA ILE A 47 22.60 33.96 -18.70
C ILE A 47 23.30 33.50 -19.99
N ILE A 48 23.97 32.35 -19.94
CA ILE A 48 24.58 31.72 -21.13
C ILE A 48 23.53 30.86 -21.84
N CYS A 49 22.83 30.04 -21.06
CA CYS A 49 21.96 28.99 -21.56
C CYS A 49 20.80 28.78 -20.59
N THR A 50 19.61 28.48 -21.13
CA THR A 50 18.42 28.15 -20.35
C THR A 50 17.67 27.00 -21.00
N SER A 51 17.13 26.08 -20.22
CA SER A 51 16.21 25.05 -20.70
C SER A 51 14.77 25.40 -20.36
N LEU A 52 13.84 24.81 -21.11
CA LEU A 52 12.41 24.96 -20.85
C LEU A 52 11.94 23.80 -19.97
N CYS A 53 11.23 24.12 -18.89
CA CYS A 53 10.60 23.16 -18.00
C CYS A 53 9.08 23.13 -18.22
N HIS A 54 8.42 22.01 -17.92
CA HIS A 54 6.96 21.91 -18.04
C HIS A 54 6.24 22.93 -17.13
N SER A 55 6.83 23.31 -16.00
CA SER A 55 6.30 24.38 -15.15
C SER A 55 6.26 25.73 -15.88
N ASP A 56 7.20 26.06 -16.77
CA ASP A 56 7.12 27.27 -17.58
C ASP A 56 5.87 27.25 -18.48
N LEU A 57 5.54 26.09 -19.07
CA LEU A 57 4.33 25.90 -19.88
C LEU A 57 3.05 26.05 -19.04
N SER A 58 3.01 25.44 -17.85
CA SER A 58 1.85 25.50 -16.96
C SER A 58 1.58 26.93 -16.51
N PHE A 59 2.60 27.66 -16.06
CA PHE A 59 2.44 29.05 -15.61
C PHE A 59 2.24 30.04 -16.76
N TRP A 60 2.75 29.75 -17.95
CA TRP A 60 2.46 30.53 -19.15
C TRP A 60 0.97 30.53 -19.49
N LYS A 61 0.30 29.39 -19.34
CA LYS A 61 -1.13 29.23 -19.66
C LYS A 61 -2.08 29.54 -18.50
N LEU A 62 -1.56 29.72 -17.29
CA LEU A 62 -2.36 29.88 -16.09
C LEU A 62 -3.16 31.18 -16.12
N THR A 63 -4.47 31.09 -15.92
CA THR A 63 -5.39 32.24 -15.88
C THR A 63 -5.81 32.64 -14.48
N ASP A 64 -5.85 31.68 -13.55
CA ASP A 64 -6.30 31.87 -12.17
C ASP A 64 -5.12 32.13 -11.22
N PRO A 65 -5.33 32.74 -10.05
CA PRO A 65 -4.27 32.93 -9.06
C PRO A 65 -3.50 31.61 -8.82
N PRO A 66 -2.15 31.62 -8.78
CA PRO A 66 -1.26 32.78 -8.73
C PRO A 66 -0.74 33.27 -10.11
N ALA A 67 -1.56 33.23 -11.17
CA ALA A 67 -1.26 33.86 -12.46
C ALA A 67 -1.02 35.37 -12.30
N ILE A 68 0.15 35.84 -12.74
CA ILE A 68 0.55 37.25 -12.67
C ILE A 68 1.36 37.58 -13.93
N PHE A 69 0.97 38.66 -14.61
CA PHE A 69 1.60 39.18 -15.84
C PHE A 69 1.64 40.72 -15.79
N PRO A 70 2.61 41.39 -16.45
CA PRO A 70 3.64 40.84 -17.34
C PRO A 70 4.80 40.17 -16.58
N ARG A 71 5.27 39.02 -17.08
CA ARG A 71 6.25 38.18 -16.37
C ARG A 71 7.36 37.68 -17.30
N ILE A 72 8.56 37.58 -16.76
CA ILE A 72 9.70 36.90 -17.40
C ILE A 72 9.79 35.49 -16.79
N LEU A 73 9.55 34.46 -17.62
CA LEU A 73 9.60 33.05 -17.23
C LEU A 73 11.04 32.50 -17.23
N GLY A 74 11.18 31.19 -17.02
CA GLY A 74 12.46 30.49 -17.01
C GLY A 74 13.05 30.38 -15.61
N HIS A 75 13.39 29.15 -15.24
CA HIS A 75 14.06 28.84 -13.98
C HIS A 75 15.11 27.72 -14.11
N GLU A 76 15.36 27.27 -15.34
CA GLU A 76 16.42 26.33 -15.63
C GLU A 76 17.53 26.99 -16.43
N ALA A 77 18.66 27.30 -15.80
CA ALA A 77 19.71 28.06 -16.47
C ALA A 77 21.10 27.81 -15.92
N VAL A 78 22.09 28.30 -16.67
CA VAL A 78 23.46 28.48 -16.23
C VAL A 78 23.95 29.83 -16.75
N GLY A 79 24.80 30.48 -15.98
CA GLY A 79 25.34 31.78 -16.34
C GLY A 79 26.67 32.08 -15.67
N ILE A 80 27.16 33.28 -15.94
CA ILE A 80 28.38 33.82 -15.35
C ILE A 80 27.99 34.97 -14.42
N VAL A 81 28.57 35.00 -13.23
CA VAL A 81 28.41 36.13 -12.31
C VAL A 81 28.96 37.40 -12.97
N GLU A 82 28.09 38.38 -13.19
CA GLU A 82 28.47 39.69 -13.75
C GLU A 82 28.79 40.69 -12.64
N SER A 83 28.00 40.70 -11.57
CA SER A 83 28.27 41.51 -10.38
C SER A 83 27.62 40.91 -9.15
N VAL A 84 28.17 41.23 -7.98
CA VAL A 84 27.68 40.78 -6.68
C VAL A 84 27.28 41.98 -5.83
N GLY A 85 26.21 41.85 -5.06
CA GLY A 85 25.82 42.86 -4.09
C GLY A 85 26.54 42.69 -2.74
N GLU A 86 26.29 43.62 -1.83
CA GLU A 86 26.88 43.60 -0.48
C GLU A 86 26.56 42.30 0.26
N GLY A 87 27.52 41.76 1.03
CA GLY A 87 27.30 40.55 1.84
C GLY A 87 27.31 39.22 1.07
N VAL A 88 27.61 39.24 -0.24
CA VAL A 88 27.89 38.02 -1.02
C VAL A 88 29.37 37.68 -0.91
N HIS A 89 29.67 36.47 -0.44
CA HIS A 89 31.05 35.98 -0.29
C HIS A 89 31.28 34.61 -0.96
N GLU A 90 30.23 33.93 -1.37
CA GLU A 90 30.26 32.55 -1.86
C GLU A 90 30.64 32.46 -3.35
N VAL A 91 30.45 33.55 -4.10
CA VAL A 91 30.76 33.68 -5.53
C VAL A 91 31.36 35.04 -5.82
N VAL A 92 32.13 35.14 -6.89
CA VAL A 92 32.72 36.40 -7.39
C VAL A 92 32.46 36.59 -8.88
N GLU A 93 32.65 37.81 -9.39
CA GLU A 93 32.58 38.11 -10.82
C GLU A 93 33.43 37.12 -11.64
N GLY A 94 32.84 36.57 -12.71
CA GLY A 94 33.46 35.56 -13.57
C GLY A 94 33.18 34.11 -13.19
N ASP A 95 32.63 33.83 -12.01
CA ASP A 95 32.26 32.46 -11.63
C ASP A 95 31.10 31.92 -12.49
N THR A 96 31.21 30.65 -12.91
CA THR A 96 30.10 29.91 -13.52
C THR A 96 29.12 29.43 -12.44
N VAL A 97 27.84 29.68 -12.64
CA VAL A 97 26.80 29.45 -11.62
C VAL A 97 25.51 28.91 -12.22
N ILE A 98 24.81 28.08 -11.45
CA ILE A 98 23.49 27.54 -11.75
C ILE A 98 22.49 28.16 -10.76
N PRO A 99 21.56 29.02 -11.20
CA PRO A 99 20.45 29.45 -10.37
C PRO A 99 19.46 28.30 -10.14
N ILE A 100 18.95 28.18 -8.92
CA ILE A 100 18.06 27.11 -8.46
C ILE A 100 16.83 27.75 -7.79
N PHE A 101 15.63 27.36 -8.21
CA PHE A 101 14.39 27.93 -7.66
C PHE A 101 14.15 27.61 -6.18
N LEU A 102 14.78 26.54 -5.67
CA LEU A 102 14.73 26.16 -4.26
C LEU A 102 15.86 26.86 -3.49
N ALA A 103 15.51 27.54 -2.39
CA ALA A 103 16.47 28.23 -1.55
C ALA A 103 17.29 27.27 -0.68
N ASP A 104 18.58 27.56 -0.55
CA ASP A 104 19.52 26.93 0.38
C ASP A 104 20.35 28.02 1.07
N CYS A 105 19.88 28.48 2.23
CA CYS A 105 20.53 29.59 2.93
C CYS A 105 21.84 29.17 3.63
N GLY A 106 22.09 27.87 3.84
CA GLY A 106 23.25 27.37 4.58
C GLY A 106 23.31 27.73 6.07
N GLU A 107 22.30 28.42 6.62
CA GLU A 107 22.34 28.99 7.98
C GLU A 107 21.20 28.48 8.89
N CYS A 108 20.03 28.13 8.34
CA CYS A 108 18.89 27.68 9.14
C CYS A 108 19.00 26.21 9.55
N THR A 109 18.31 25.82 10.65
CA THR A 109 18.32 24.45 11.19
C THR A 109 18.01 23.40 10.13
N ASP A 110 17.04 23.67 9.26
CA ASP A 110 16.65 22.70 8.21
C ASP A 110 17.70 22.60 7.09
N CYS A 111 18.30 23.73 6.65
CA CYS A 111 19.42 23.72 5.71
C CYS A 111 20.68 23.06 6.28
N LEU A 112 20.88 23.07 7.60
CA LEU A 112 21.98 22.36 8.26
C LEU A 112 21.68 20.88 8.51
N SER A 113 20.40 20.48 8.56
CA SER A 113 19.96 19.10 8.79
C SER A 113 20.04 18.24 7.54
N GLU A 114 20.59 17.02 7.61
CA GLU A 114 20.58 16.08 6.48
C GLU A 114 19.19 15.53 6.12
N LYS A 115 18.15 15.83 6.92
CA LYS A 115 16.80 15.28 6.75
C LYS A 115 15.91 16.06 5.77
N SER A 116 16.23 17.32 5.48
CA SER A 116 15.41 18.20 4.65
C SER A 116 16.22 18.93 3.61
N ASN A 117 15.59 19.26 2.50
CA ASN A 117 16.06 20.28 1.57
C ASN A 117 15.22 21.58 1.61
N LEU A 118 14.22 21.66 2.47
CA LEU A 118 13.35 22.83 2.59
C LEU A 118 13.97 23.85 3.54
N CYS A 119 14.10 25.10 3.09
CA CYS A 119 14.63 26.20 3.89
C CYS A 119 13.53 26.84 4.75
N THR A 120 13.70 26.91 6.07
CA THR A 120 12.76 27.61 6.97
C THR A 120 12.84 29.13 6.84
N LYS A 121 14.02 29.66 6.50
CA LYS A 121 14.27 31.12 6.37
C LYS A 121 13.68 31.69 5.10
N PHE A 122 13.66 30.88 4.04
CA PHE A 122 13.12 31.19 2.71
C PHE A 122 12.18 30.05 2.29
N PRO A 123 11.01 29.93 2.93
CA PRO A 123 10.06 28.89 2.60
C PRO A 123 9.53 29.12 1.18
N PHE A 124 9.44 28.06 0.38
CA PHE A 124 8.96 28.18 -0.98
C PHE A 124 7.52 28.70 -1.01
N ASN A 125 7.35 29.84 -1.66
CA ASN A 125 6.05 30.45 -1.97
C ASN A 125 6.10 31.04 -3.38
N LEU A 126 4.98 30.97 -4.10
CA LEU A 126 4.89 31.60 -5.41
C LEU A 126 4.74 33.10 -5.23
N SER A 127 5.82 33.84 -5.52
CA SER A 127 5.88 35.30 -5.41
C SER A 127 6.25 35.92 -6.77
N PRO A 128 5.65 37.06 -7.16
CA PRO A 128 6.10 37.83 -8.32
C PRO A 128 7.35 38.68 -8.03
N TRP A 129 7.88 38.62 -6.81
CA TRP A 129 8.94 39.50 -6.30
C TRP A 129 10.19 38.74 -5.87
N MET A 130 11.29 39.48 -5.68
CA MET A 130 12.46 38.98 -4.94
C MET A 130 12.09 38.72 -3.47
N GLU A 131 12.59 37.63 -2.90
CA GLU A 131 12.20 37.14 -1.57
C GLU A 131 12.56 38.08 -0.40
N ARG A 132 13.64 38.87 -0.49
CA ARG A 132 14.12 39.69 0.64
C ARG A 132 13.42 41.04 0.78
N GLU A 133 13.06 41.66 -0.33
CA GLU A 133 12.59 43.04 -0.37
C GLU A 133 11.26 43.21 -1.11
N GLU A 134 10.61 42.12 -1.50
CA GLU A 134 9.31 42.11 -2.20
C GLU A 134 9.23 43.11 -3.36
N THR A 135 10.34 43.24 -4.12
CA THR A 135 10.47 44.14 -5.27
C THR A 135 10.95 43.39 -6.51
N SER A 136 10.70 43.94 -7.69
CA SER A 136 11.30 43.44 -8.92
C SER A 136 12.72 43.99 -9.15
N ARG A 137 13.49 43.29 -9.98
CA ARG A 137 14.77 43.75 -10.55
C ARG A 137 14.67 44.03 -12.04
N PHE A 138 13.46 43.91 -12.59
CA PHE A 138 13.16 44.13 -13.99
C PHE A 138 12.15 45.26 -14.12
N THR A 139 12.44 46.21 -15.01
CA THR A 139 11.45 47.15 -15.54
C THR A 139 11.46 47.12 -17.05
N ASP A 140 10.32 47.40 -17.67
CA ASP A 140 10.29 47.70 -19.10
C ASP A 140 10.91 49.08 -19.39
N ILE A 141 10.99 49.44 -20.69
CA ILE A 141 11.60 50.71 -21.11
C ILE A 141 10.82 51.96 -20.66
N ASN A 142 9.55 51.79 -20.26
CA ASN A 142 8.71 52.86 -19.74
C ASN A 142 8.83 53.00 -18.21
N GLY A 143 9.56 52.10 -17.55
CA GLY A 143 9.75 52.07 -16.10
C GLY A 143 8.71 51.24 -15.34
N GLU A 144 7.84 50.51 -16.03
CA GLU A 144 6.86 49.64 -15.38
C GLU A 144 7.50 48.33 -14.93
N PRO A 145 7.16 47.80 -13.73
CA PRO A 145 7.77 46.58 -13.22
C PRO A 145 7.36 45.34 -14.02
N LEU A 146 8.32 44.48 -14.31
CA LEU A 146 8.09 43.14 -14.85
C LEU A 146 8.27 42.12 -13.73
N TYR A 147 7.38 41.13 -13.62
CA TYR A 147 7.37 40.21 -12.50
C TYR A 147 8.38 39.07 -12.66
N HIS A 148 8.96 38.68 -11.53
CA HIS A 148 9.83 37.51 -11.43
C HIS A 148 9.04 36.20 -11.51
N PHE A 149 9.76 35.13 -11.81
CA PHE A 149 9.27 33.77 -11.86
C PHE A 149 10.24 32.83 -11.16
N LEU A 150 9.73 32.12 -10.14
CA LEU A 150 10.47 31.13 -9.35
C LEU A 150 11.86 31.61 -8.89
N PHE A 151 11.96 32.91 -8.56
CA PHE A 151 13.17 33.59 -8.08
C PHE A 151 14.37 33.58 -9.05
N VAL A 152 14.16 33.20 -10.33
CA VAL A 152 15.24 33.05 -11.32
C VAL A 152 15.02 33.89 -12.58
N SER A 153 13.85 33.81 -13.23
CA SER A 153 13.52 34.55 -14.47
C SER A 153 14.60 34.51 -15.55
N SER A 154 15.02 33.30 -15.95
CA SER A 154 16.16 33.09 -16.87
C SER A 154 15.88 33.43 -18.33
N PHE A 155 14.64 33.71 -18.74
CA PHE A 155 14.33 34.17 -20.10
C PHE A 155 14.68 35.66 -20.32
N SER A 156 15.79 36.11 -19.72
CA SER A 156 16.40 37.43 -19.83
C SER A 156 17.92 37.31 -19.95
N GLU A 157 18.58 38.18 -20.74
CA GLU A 157 20.05 38.12 -20.93
C GLU A 157 20.81 38.28 -19.61
N TYR A 158 20.26 39.08 -18.70
CA TYR A 158 20.73 39.21 -17.33
C TYR A 158 19.57 38.97 -16.37
N THR A 159 19.85 38.34 -15.24
CA THR A 159 18.90 38.21 -14.14
C THR A 159 19.58 38.48 -12.81
N VAL A 160 18.80 38.78 -11.78
CA VAL A 160 19.26 38.96 -10.41
C VAL A 160 18.59 37.91 -9.55
N VAL A 161 19.38 37.16 -8.79
CA VAL A 161 18.91 36.11 -7.87
C VAL A 161 19.49 36.32 -6.47
N ASP A 162 18.85 35.77 -5.46
CA ASP A 162 19.45 35.70 -4.13
C ASP A 162 20.60 34.67 -4.09
N ILE A 163 21.60 34.89 -3.25
CA ILE A 163 22.66 33.90 -3.01
C ILE A 163 22.15 32.58 -2.42
N ALA A 164 20.98 32.58 -1.77
CA ALA A 164 20.31 31.35 -1.36
C ALA A 164 19.82 30.51 -2.55
N HIS A 165 19.59 31.13 -3.70
CA HIS A 165 19.10 30.51 -4.93
C HIS A 165 20.22 30.24 -5.95
N LEU A 166 21.48 30.20 -5.51
CA LEU A 166 22.61 30.12 -6.42
C LEU A 166 23.64 29.07 -5.99
N VAL A 167 24.08 28.27 -6.97
CA VAL A 167 25.12 27.27 -6.78
C VAL A 167 26.28 27.54 -7.72
N LYS A 168 27.50 27.55 -7.19
CA LYS A 168 28.72 27.60 -8.00
C LYS A 168 28.94 26.25 -8.71
N SER A 169 29.14 26.33 -10.02
CA SER A 169 29.25 25.19 -10.94
C SER A 169 30.66 25.08 -11.51
N ASP A 170 31.07 23.85 -11.85
CA ASP A 170 32.35 23.62 -12.52
C ASP A 170 32.30 24.10 -13.98
N PRO A 171 33.12 25.07 -14.40
CA PRO A 171 33.14 25.58 -15.76
C PRO A 171 33.52 24.52 -16.81
N ALA A 172 34.06 23.36 -16.40
CA ALA A 172 34.34 22.24 -17.31
C ALA A 172 33.06 21.56 -17.82
N ILE A 173 31.92 21.77 -17.17
CA ILE A 173 30.66 21.15 -17.56
C ILE A 173 30.02 21.99 -18.68
N PRO A 174 29.62 21.37 -19.81
CA PRO A 174 28.97 22.11 -20.89
C PRO A 174 27.74 22.87 -20.39
N PRO A 175 27.58 24.16 -20.72
CA PRO A 175 26.45 24.97 -20.23
C PRO A 175 25.07 24.37 -20.55
N ASN A 176 24.92 23.73 -21.71
CA ASN A 176 23.71 23.03 -22.14
C ASN A 176 23.50 21.66 -21.45
N ARG A 177 24.29 21.32 -20.45
CA ARG A 177 24.12 20.16 -19.56
C ARG A 177 23.94 20.62 -18.11
N ALA A 178 24.77 21.58 -17.69
CA ALA A 178 24.68 22.20 -16.38
C ALA A 178 23.28 22.78 -16.10
N CYS A 179 22.65 23.41 -17.09
CA CYS A 179 21.31 23.98 -16.91
C CYS A 179 20.21 22.94 -16.59
N LEU A 180 20.39 21.66 -16.93
CA LEU A 180 19.40 20.62 -16.64
C LEU A 180 19.38 20.22 -15.16
N LEU A 181 20.45 20.52 -14.43
CA LEU A 181 20.60 20.22 -13.00
C LEU A 181 19.81 21.18 -12.11
N SER A 182 19.23 22.24 -12.65
CA SER A 182 18.50 23.23 -11.85
C SER A 182 17.07 22.84 -11.51
N CYS A 183 16.48 21.85 -12.19
CA CYS A 183 15.12 21.38 -11.91
C CYS A 183 14.93 19.91 -12.32
N GLY A 184 14.46 19.62 -13.54
CA GLY A 184 13.89 18.31 -13.90
C GLY A 184 14.77 17.09 -13.59
N VAL A 185 16.07 17.13 -13.95
CA VAL A 185 16.99 16.00 -13.71
C VAL A 185 17.25 15.81 -12.22
N SER A 186 17.54 16.89 -11.51
CA SER A 186 17.77 16.89 -10.06
C SER A 186 16.55 16.39 -9.30
N THR A 187 15.34 16.80 -9.72
CA THR A 187 14.09 16.32 -9.14
C THR A 187 13.94 14.80 -9.28
N GLY A 188 14.10 14.25 -10.49
CA GLY A 188 13.92 12.81 -10.71
C GLY A 188 15.02 11.95 -10.06
N VAL A 189 16.30 12.30 -10.29
CA VAL A 189 17.44 11.55 -9.72
C VAL A 189 17.41 11.62 -8.19
N GLY A 190 17.15 12.81 -7.64
CA GLY A 190 17.00 13.02 -6.22
C GLY A 190 15.85 12.23 -5.63
N ALA A 191 14.68 12.22 -6.28
CA ALA A 191 13.52 11.51 -5.76
C ALA A 191 13.81 10.02 -5.54
N ALA A 192 14.52 9.38 -6.46
CA ALA A 192 14.96 8.00 -6.30
C ALA A 192 16.05 7.85 -5.22
N TRP A 193 17.07 8.70 -5.25
CA TRP A 193 18.25 8.59 -4.39
C TRP A 193 18.03 9.04 -2.94
N LYS A 194 17.48 10.23 -2.72
CA LYS A 194 17.33 10.87 -1.40
C LYS A 194 15.96 10.65 -0.78
N THR A 195 14.87 10.87 -1.53
CA THR A 195 13.51 10.80 -0.96
C THR A 195 13.04 9.35 -0.78
N ALA A 196 12.95 8.59 -1.86
CA ALA A 196 12.54 7.19 -1.81
C ALA A 196 13.59 6.31 -1.12
N LYS A 197 14.87 6.66 -1.31
CA LYS A 197 16.04 5.85 -0.99
C LYS A 197 15.88 4.46 -1.60
N VAL A 198 15.77 4.42 -2.93
CA VAL A 198 15.60 3.17 -3.69
C VAL A 198 16.72 2.21 -3.29
N GLU A 199 16.33 1.00 -2.88
CA GLU A 199 17.27 -0.03 -2.48
C GLU A 199 17.76 -0.84 -3.69
N ALA A 200 19.01 -1.30 -3.63
CA ALA A 200 19.54 -2.19 -4.65
C ALA A 200 18.73 -3.49 -4.69
N GLY A 201 18.44 -3.97 -5.90
CA GLY A 201 17.62 -5.16 -6.12
C GLY A 201 16.11 -4.91 -6.18
N SER A 202 15.65 -3.70 -5.90
CA SER A 202 14.21 -3.37 -5.87
C SER A 202 13.57 -3.25 -7.25
N THR A 203 12.22 -3.31 -7.24
CA THR A 203 11.38 -3.01 -8.39
C THR A 203 10.81 -1.61 -8.27
N VAL A 204 10.94 -0.83 -9.36
CA VAL A 204 10.46 0.55 -9.45
C VAL A 204 9.43 0.67 -10.57
N ALA A 205 8.32 1.37 -10.33
CA ALA A 205 7.35 1.74 -11.36
C ALA A 205 7.30 3.27 -11.52
N ILE A 206 7.32 3.76 -12.75
CA ILE A 206 7.41 5.19 -13.08
C ILE A 206 6.23 5.56 -13.98
N PHE A 207 5.32 6.38 -13.47
CA PHE A 207 4.14 6.85 -14.18
C PHE A 207 4.46 8.16 -14.87
N GLY A 208 4.58 8.10 -16.20
CA GLY A 208 4.99 9.20 -17.08
C GLY A 208 6.49 9.20 -17.35
N LEU A 209 6.89 8.86 -18.58
CA LEU A 209 8.27 8.91 -19.04
C LEU A 209 8.58 10.25 -19.73
N GLY A 210 8.30 11.35 -19.03
CA GLY A 210 8.81 12.69 -19.37
C GLY A 210 10.21 12.93 -18.80
N ALA A 211 10.70 14.17 -18.84
CA ALA A 211 12.04 14.51 -18.31
C ALA A 211 12.25 14.06 -16.85
N ILE A 212 11.28 14.34 -15.97
CA ILE A 212 11.34 13.90 -14.56
C ILE A 212 11.33 12.37 -14.46
N GLY A 213 10.43 11.69 -15.18
CA GLY A 213 10.33 10.23 -15.13
C GLY A 213 11.56 9.51 -15.66
N LEU A 214 12.19 10.02 -16.73
CA LEU A 214 13.47 9.51 -17.23
C LEU A 214 14.59 9.75 -16.22
N ALA A 215 14.59 10.89 -15.52
CA ALA A 215 15.53 11.16 -14.44
C ALA A 215 15.30 10.27 -13.20
N VAL A 216 14.05 9.90 -12.90
CA VAL A 216 13.74 8.87 -11.89
C VAL A 216 14.31 7.52 -12.31
N ALA A 217 14.15 7.12 -13.58
CA ALA A 217 14.71 5.87 -14.09
C ALA A 217 16.24 5.85 -13.93
N GLU A 218 16.90 6.96 -14.27
CA GLU A 218 18.34 7.11 -14.09
C GLU A 218 18.75 7.03 -12.61
N GLY A 219 18.03 7.73 -11.73
CA GLY A 219 18.25 7.67 -10.28
C GLY A 219 18.04 6.27 -9.71
N ALA A 220 17.01 5.55 -10.14
CA ALA A 220 16.73 4.17 -9.75
C ALA A 220 17.82 3.21 -10.24
N ARG A 221 18.30 3.38 -11.49
CA ARG A 221 19.43 2.63 -12.06
C ARG A 221 20.71 2.85 -11.24
N LEU A 222 21.01 4.10 -10.89
CA LEU A 222 22.15 4.44 -10.02
C LEU A 222 22.06 3.81 -8.63
N CYS A 223 20.84 3.69 -8.08
CA CYS A 223 20.60 3.03 -6.81
C CYS A 223 20.64 1.48 -6.91
N GLY A 224 20.80 0.93 -8.12
CA GLY A 224 20.89 -0.51 -8.35
C GLY A 224 19.53 -1.22 -8.38
N ALA A 225 18.44 -0.52 -8.74
CA ALA A 225 17.15 -1.16 -8.97
C ALA A 225 17.28 -2.29 -10.00
N LYS A 226 16.70 -3.46 -9.69
CA LYS A 226 16.78 -4.65 -10.56
C LYS A 226 15.83 -4.56 -11.74
N ARG A 227 14.67 -3.95 -11.53
CA ARG A 227 13.57 -3.87 -12.49
C ARG A 227 12.97 -2.47 -12.44
N ILE A 228 12.89 -1.81 -13.58
CA ILE A 228 12.35 -0.46 -13.72
C ILE A 228 11.25 -0.51 -14.78
N ILE A 229 10.01 -0.31 -14.36
CA ILE A 229 8.81 -0.39 -15.18
C ILE A 229 8.38 1.03 -15.57
N GLY A 230 8.46 1.38 -16.84
CA GLY A 230 7.92 2.63 -17.36
C GLY A 230 6.45 2.50 -17.73
N VAL A 231 5.62 3.43 -17.29
CA VAL A 231 4.20 3.50 -17.66
C VAL A 231 3.98 4.78 -18.45
N ASP A 232 3.65 4.67 -19.73
CA ASP A 232 3.36 5.82 -20.59
C ASP A 232 2.41 5.43 -21.73
N VAL A 233 1.61 6.40 -22.20
CA VAL A 233 0.69 6.21 -23.34
C VAL A 233 1.43 6.14 -24.67
N ASN A 234 2.61 6.77 -24.76
CA ASN A 234 3.43 6.75 -25.97
C ASN A 234 4.41 5.58 -25.93
N GLN A 235 4.17 4.57 -26.78
CA GLN A 235 4.99 3.37 -26.89
C GLN A 235 6.46 3.68 -27.26
N ASP A 236 6.70 4.72 -28.05
CA ASP A 236 8.04 5.08 -28.54
C ASP A 236 8.97 5.53 -27.40
N LYS A 237 8.40 5.98 -26.28
CA LYS A 237 9.16 6.36 -25.09
C LYS A 237 9.84 5.17 -24.42
N PHE A 238 9.45 3.93 -24.72
CA PHE A 238 10.15 2.77 -24.18
C PHE A 238 11.60 2.71 -24.68
N GLU A 239 11.83 2.97 -25.97
CA GLU A 239 13.19 2.94 -26.53
C GLU A 239 14.08 4.04 -25.94
N ILE A 240 13.50 5.20 -25.65
CA ILE A 240 14.20 6.27 -24.91
C ILE A 240 14.46 5.82 -23.47
N GLY A 241 13.44 5.30 -22.78
CA GLY A 241 13.54 4.85 -21.39
C GLY A 241 14.61 3.78 -21.17
N LYS A 242 14.82 2.86 -22.13
CA LYS A 242 15.88 1.84 -22.06
C LYS A 242 17.27 2.46 -21.87
N LYS A 243 17.53 3.63 -22.44
CA LYS A 243 18.80 4.34 -22.26
C LYS A 243 19.03 4.79 -20.81
N PHE A 244 17.95 5.01 -20.06
CA PHE A 244 17.96 5.39 -18.65
C PHE A 244 17.72 4.21 -17.70
N GLY A 245 17.74 2.98 -18.22
CA GLY A 245 17.61 1.76 -17.42
C GLY A 245 16.19 1.19 -17.29
N VAL A 246 15.19 1.72 -18.00
CA VAL A 246 13.85 1.10 -18.04
C VAL A 246 13.94 -0.30 -18.64
N THR A 247 13.47 -1.30 -17.90
CA THR A 247 13.55 -2.72 -18.27
C THR A 247 12.25 -3.25 -18.84
N ASP A 248 11.12 -2.74 -18.36
CA ASP A 248 9.77 -3.19 -18.74
C ASP A 248 8.91 -1.95 -19.03
N PHE A 249 7.86 -2.12 -19.84
CA PHE A 249 6.98 -1.02 -20.22
C PHE A 249 5.51 -1.44 -20.21
N VAL A 250 4.65 -0.58 -19.68
CA VAL A 250 3.20 -0.77 -19.69
C VAL A 250 2.55 0.42 -20.36
N ASN A 251 1.86 0.15 -21.48
CA ASN A 251 1.02 1.14 -22.13
C ASN A 251 -0.42 0.99 -21.64
N PRO A 252 -1.01 2.00 -20.97
CA PRO A 252 -2.40 1.94 -20.52
C PRO A 252 -3.40 1.62 -21.64
N GLY A 253 -3.12 2.03 -22.88
CA GLY A 253 -3.96 1.76 -24.06
C GLY A 253 -3.92 0.30 -24.53
N ASN A 254 -2.97 -0.50 -24.06
CA ASN A 254 -2.77 -1.90 -24.47
C ASN A 254 -3.13 -2.90 -23.36
N CYS A 255 -3.79 -2.47 -22.29
CA CYS A 255 -4.08 -3.33 -21.12
C CYS A 255 -5.32 -4.23 -21.26
N GLY A 256 -6.14 -4.06 -22.31
CA GLY A 256 -7.42 -4.76 -22.44
C GLY A 256 -8.36 -4.43 -21.28
N ASP A 257 -8.94 -5.46 -20.65
CA ASP A 257 -9.84 -5.30 -19.49
C ASP A 257 -9.10 -5.09 -18.16
N LYS A 258 -7.76 -5.19 -18.15
CA LYS A 258 -6.96 -5.03 -16.94
C LYS A 258 -6.58 -3.57 -16.70
N THR A 259 -6.46 -3.20 -15.43
CA THR A 259 -5.82 -1.94 -15.05
C THR A 259 -4.29 -2.05 -15.14
N VAL A 260 -3.60 -0.91 -15.20
CA VAL A 260 -2.12 -0.87 -15.16
C VAL A 260 -1.59 -1.53 -13.88
N SER A 261 -2.23 -1.25 -12.76
CA SER A 261 -1.92 -1.83 -11.46
C SER A 261 -2.08 -3.34 -11.42
N GLN A 262 -3.11 -3.90 -12.04
CA GLN A 262 -3.26 -5.36 -12.17
C GLN A 262 -2.10 -5.97 -12.95
N ILE A 263 -1.69 -5.36 -14.06
CA ILE A 263 -0.54 -5.83 -14.84
C ILE A 263 0.75 -5.74 -14.02
N ILE A 264 0.99 -4.62 -13.33
CA ILE A 264 2.18 -4.46 -12.48
C ILE A 264 2.19 -5.50 -11.36
N LEU A 265 1.07 -5.72 -10.67
CA LEU A 265 0.96 -6.74 -9.62
C LEU A 265 1.30 -8.14 -10.16
N GLU A 266 0.84 -8.49 -11.36
CA GLU A 266 1.11 -9.77 -12.01
C GLU A 266 2.58 -9.95 -12.37
N ILE A 267 3.21 -8.99 -13.08
CA ILE A 267 4.59 -9.13 -13.55
C ILE A 267 5.63 -9.03 -12.43
N THR A 268 5.25 -8.49 -11.27
CA THR A 268 6.12 -8.32 -10.10
C THR A 268 5.87 -9.33 -8.98
N GLY A 269 4.76 -10.07 -9.02
CA GLY A 269 4.37 -10.95 -7.92
C GLY A 269 4.00 -10.18 -6.64
N GLY A 270 3.20 -9.11 -6.78
CA GLY A 270 2.59 -8.41 -5.65
C GLY A 270 2.82 -6.89 -5.58
N GLY A 271 3.42 -6.27 -6.60
CA GLY A 271 3.57 -4.82 -6.75
C GLY A 271 5.03 -4.35 -6.74
N ALA A 272 5.25 -3.10 -7.17
CA ALA A 272 6.56 -2.47 -7.13
C ALA A 272 6.91 -1.97 -5.71
N ASP A 273 8.19 -1.99 -5.34
CA ASP A 273 8.66 -1.48 -4.04
C ASP A 273 8.54 0.05 -3.96
N TYR A 274 8.77 0.72 -5.09
CA TYR A 274 8.68 2.17 -5.21
C TYR A 274 7.88 2.54 -6.47
N CYS A 275 6.91 3.42 -6.33
CA CYS A 275 6.14 3.99 -7.43
C CYS A 275 6.36 5.51 -7.48
N PHE A 276 6.65 6.06 -8.65
CA PHE A 276 6.84 7.49 -8.85
C PHE A 276 5.78 8.03 -9.80
N GLU A 277 5.04 9.05 -9.37
CA GLU A 277 4.08 9.78 -10.21
C GLU A 277 4.76 11.05 -10.75
N CYS A 278 4.96 11.12 -12.07
CA CYS A 278 5.79 12.13 -12.73
C CYS A 278 5.03 13.02 -13.73
N VAL A 279 3.70 12.93 -13.78
CA VAL A 279 2.85 13.66 -14.75
C VAL A 279 2.14 14.83 -14.08
N GLY A 280 1.60 14.64 -12.88
CA GLY A 280 0.78 15.61 -12.18
C GLY A 280 -0.71 15.35 -12.38
N MET A 281 -1.14 14.11 -12.18
CA MET A 281 -2.55 13.72 -12.28
C MET A 281 -2.98 12.86 -11.10
N LYS A 282 -4.02 13.28 -10.37
CA LYS A 282 -4.59 12.52 -9.24
C LYS A 282 -4.92 11.06 -9.57
N SER A 283 -5.41 10.76 -10.78
CA SER A 283 -5.72 9.39 -11.20
C SER A 283 -4.47 8.51 -11.27
N LEU A 284 -3.34 9.08 -11.69
CA LEU A 284 -2.06 8.36 -11.74
C LEU A 284 -1.44 8.19 -10.36
N VAL A 285 -1.68 9.11 -9.42
CA VAL A 285 -1.32 8.90 -8.01
C VAL A 285 -2.06 7.67 -7.44
N HIS A 286 -3.36 7.54 -7.73
CA HIS A 286 -4.14 6.36 -7.33
C HIS A 286 -3.66 5.08 -8.00
N GLU A 287 -3.36 5.12 -9.30
CA GLU A 287 -2.84 3.95 -10.03
C GLU A 287 -1.45 3.54 -9.50
N ALA A 288 -0.58 4.51 -9.21
CA ALA A 288 0.72 4.29 -8.58
C ALA A 288 0.58 3.66 -7.20
N TYR A 289 -0.37 4.13 -6.39
CA TYR A 289 -0.67 3.55 -5.09
C TYR A 289 -1.20 2.11 -5.21
N ALA A 290 -2.11 1.84 -6.14
CA ALA A 290 -2.62 0.49 -6.39
C ALA A 290 -1.53 -0.49 -6.89
N SER A 291 -0.58 0.01 -7.69
CA SER A 291 0.56 -0.75 -8.22
C SER A 291 1.67 -1.04 -7.21
N CYS A 292 1.64 -0.35 -6.07
CA CYS A 292 2.66 -0.43 -5.04
C CYS A 292 2.48 -1.67 -4.15
N ARG A 293 3.59 -2.23 -3.67
CA ARG A 293 3.62 -3.44 -2.83
C ARG A 293 3.00 -3.17 -1.46
N LYS A 294 2.14 -4.08 -0.99
CA LYS A 294 1.55 -3.97 0.37
C LYS A 294 2.62 -4.23 1.43
N GLY A 295 2.57 -3.49 2.53
CA GLY A 295 3.40 -3.63 3.72
C GLY A 295 4.56 -2.63 3.80
N TRP A 296 5.19 -2.28 2.69
CA TRP A 296 6.35 -1.38 2.66
C TRP A 296 6.46 -0.47 1.44
N GLY A 297 5.58 -0.64 0.45
CA GLY A 297 5.69 0.07 -0.80
C GLY A 297 5.56 1.59 -0.61
N LYS A 298 6.37 2.35 -1.34
CA LYS A 298 6.38 3.83 -1.26
C LYS A 298 5.89 4.45 -2.57
N VAL A 299 4.97 5.40 -2.46
CA VAL A 299 4.55 6.26 -3.57
C VAL A 299 5.17 7.64 -3.39
N VAL A 300 5.92 8.09 -4.39
CA VAL A 300 6.52 9.42 -4.43
C VAL A 300 5.83 10.26 -5.51
N VAL A 301 5.20 11.35 -5.08
CA VAL A 301 4.54 12.31 -5.97
C VAL A 301 5.54 13.39 -6.37
N LEU A 302 5.76 13.54 -7.67
CA LEU A 302 6.64 14.55 -8.29
C LEU A 302 5.89 15.49 -9.22
N GLY A 303 4.84 14.97 -9.87
CA GLY A 303 4.02 15.72 -10.80
C GLY A 303 3.29 16.87 -10.14
N VAL A 304 3.20 18.00 -10.84
CA VAL A 304 2.45 19.19 -10.41
C VAL A 304 1.05 19.13 -11.02
N ASP A 305 0.06 18.74 -10.21
CA ASP A 305 -1.36 18.83 -10.58
C ASP A 305 -1.89 20.27 -10.34
N HIS A 306 -3.14 20.55 -10.69
CA HIS A 306 -3.83 21.78 -10.34
C HIS A 306 -3.79 22.00 -8.81
N PRO A 307 -3.55 23.23 -8.30
CA PRO A 307 -3.39 23.47 -6.86
C PRO A 307 -4.57 22.99 -6.00
N GLU A 308 -5.78 23.07 -6.53
CA GLU A 308 -7.02 22.60 -5.87
C GLU A 308 -7.33 21.11 -6.08
N ALA A 309 -6.48 20.37 -6.80
CA ALA A 309 -6.70 18.95 -7.04
C ALA A 309 -6.60 18.16 -5.72
N MET A 310 -7.69 17.50 -5.35
CA MET A 310 -7.80 16.70 -4.13
C MET A 310 -7.42 15.23 -4.38
N LEU A 311 -6.45 14.73 -3.63
CA LEU A 311 -6.08 13.32 -3.53
C LEU A 311 -6.92 12.68 -2.43
N THR A 312 -7.72 11.67 -2.79
CA THR A 312 -8.69 11.06 -1.87
C THR A 312 -8.46 9.57 -1.71
N PHE A 313 -8.04 9.13 -0.52
CA PHE A 313 -7.78 7.72 -0.23
C PHE A 313 -8.85 7.16 0.71
N ASN A 314 -9.16 5.88 0.56
CA ASN A 314 -9.96 5.17 1.56
C ASN A 314 -9.12 5.01 2.84
N SER A 315 -9.63 5.50 3.98
CA SER A 315 -8.89 5.49 5.26
C SER A 315 -8.53 4.06 5.69
N PHE A 316 -9.47 3.12 5.52
CA PHE A 316 -9.24 1.71 5.82
C PHE A 316 -8.15 1.11 4.93
N GLU A 317 -8.09 1.45 3.63
CA GLU A 317 -7.01 1.00 2.74
C GLU A 317 -5.64 1.55 3.14
N VAL A 318 -5.55 2.81 3.57
CA VAL A 318 -4.31 3.39 4.07
C VAL A 318 -3.80 2.60 5.28
N LEU A 319 -4.66 2.36 6.27
CA LEU A 319 -4.33 1.56 7.45
C LEU A 319 -3.86 0.14 7.09
N HIS A 320 -4.62 -0.58 6.25
CA HIS A 320 -4.42 -2.01 6.01
C HIS A 320 -3.32 -2.34 4.99
N SER A 321 -3.03 -1.41 4.09
CA SER A 321 -2.07 -1.69 3.02
C SER A 321 -0.61 -1.55 3.47
N GLY A 322 -0.33 -0.82 4.56
CA GLY A 322 1.03 -0.51 5.01
C GLY A 322 1.87 0.30 4.01
N LYS A 323 1.24 0.87 2.99
CA LYS A 323 1.91 1.70 1.96
C LYS A 323 2.14 3.10 2.51
N SER A 324 3.20 3.77 2.04
CA SER A 324 3.45 5.18 2.34
C SER A 324 3.27 6.08 1.12
N ILE A 325 2.71 7.26 1.31
CA ILE A 325 2.62 8.32 0.28
C ILE A 325 3.39 9.54 0.77
N MET A 326 4.19 10.13 -0.12
CA MET A 326 4.94 11.36 0.14
C MET A 326 5.14 12.15 -1.15
N GLY A 327 5.28 13.47 -1.02
CA GLY A 327 5.81 14.31 -2.09
C GLY A 327 7.33 14.38 -2.05
N SER A 328 7.94 14.75 -3.17
CA SER A 328 9.36 15.08 -3.23
C SER A 328 9.57 16.36 -4.01
N PHE A 329 9.85 17.44 -3.27
CA PHE A 329 10.16 18.73 -3.86
C PHE A 329 11.65 18.81 -4.18
N PHE A 330 11.99 19.13 -5.44
CA PHE A 330 13.37 19.11 -5.96
C PHE A 330 14.11 17.78 -5.68
N GLY A 331 13.38 16.66 -5.65
CA GLY A 331 13.96 15.34 -5.41
C GLY A 331 14.50 15.15 -3.98
N GLY A 332 14.19 16.04 -3.04
CA GLY A 332 14.82 16.04 -1.72
C GLY A 332 16.31 16.41 -1.75
N LEU A 333 16.83 16.93 -2.86
CA LEU A 333 18.23 17.36 -2.98
C LEU A 333 18.42 18.73 -2.35
N LYS A 334 19.57 18.92 -1.70
CA LYS A 334 20.07 20.23 -1.29
C LYS A 334 20.85 20.89 -2.41
N PRO A 335 20.46 22.08 -2.89
CA PRO A 335 21.13 22.76 -3.98
C PRO A 335 22.66 22.87 -3.81
N LYS A 336 23.17 23.41 -2.69
CA LYS A 336 24.59 23.75 -2.56
C LYS A 336 25.50 22.52 -2.43
N SER A 337 25.01 21.44 -1.84
CA SER A 337 25.80 20.21 -1.63
C SER A 337 25.59 19.17 -2.72
N ASP A 338 24.34 18.90 -3.11
CA ASP A 338 24.02 17.73 -3.93
C ASP A 338 24.20 17.99 -5.44
N ILE A 339 24.05 19.23 -5.92
CA ILE A 339 24.28 19.56 -7.35
C ILE A 339 25.72 19.26 -7.75
N ARG A 340 26.69 19.59 -6.90
CA ARG A 340 28.11 19.26 -7.13
C ARG A 340 28.37 17.76 -7.21
N ILE A 341 27.58 16.96 -6.49
CA ILE A 341 27.65 15.50 -6.57
C ILE A 341 27.12 15.03 -7.93
N LEU A 342 26.01 15.59 -8.42
CA LEU A 342 25.47 15.27 -9.74
C LEU A 342 26.41 15.70 -10.87
N GLU A 343 27.01 16.88 -10.76
CA GLU A 343 28.05 17.38 -11.65
C GLU A 343 29.23 16.40 -11.74
N LYS A 344 29.75 15.97 -10.59
CA LYS A 344 30.82 14.98 -10.54
C LYS A 344 30.40 13.66 -11.18
N ARG A 345 29.21 13.14 -10.86
CA ARG A 345 28.68 11.90 -11.46
C ARG A 345 28.51 12.00 -12.97
N TYR A 346 28.14 13.17 -13.49
CA TYR A 346 28.11 13.41 -14.92
C TYR A 346 29.52 13.33 -15.53
N MET A 347 30.50 14.01 -14.92
CA MET A 347 31.90 13.97 -15.38
C MET A 347 32.50 12.56 -15.33
N ASP A 348 32.13 11.78 -14.31
CA ASP A 348 32.50 10.37 -14.15
C ASP A 348 31.71 9.42 -15.09
N LYS A 349 30.80 9.96 -15.92
CA LYS A 349 29.91 9.25 -16.86
C LYS A 349 28.96 8.26 -16.19
N GLU A 350 28.64 8.51 -14.91
CA GLU A 350 27.63 7.75 -14.17
C GLU A 350 26.21 8.20 -14.52
N ILE A 351 26.01 9.49 -14.85
CA ILE A 351 24.72 10.07 -15.26
C ILE A 351 24.74 10.47 -16.74
N CYS A 352 23.69 10.13 -17.48
CA CYS A 352 23.56 10.48 -18.89
C CYS A 352 22.75 11.78 -19.11
N LEU A 353 23.41 12.96 -18.98
CA LEU A 353 22.75 14.24 -19.26
C LEU A 353 22.54 14.51 -20.75
N ASP A 354 23.37 13.91 -21.61
CA ASP A 354 23.34 14.14 -23.06
C ASP A 354 22.02 13.72 -23.71
N GLU A 355 21.41 12.63 -23.22
CA GLU A 355 20.20 12.05 -23.78
C GLU A 355 18.92 12.84 -23.43
N PHE A 356 18.99 13.80 -22.51
CA PHE A 356 17.86 14.68 -22.19
C PHE A 356 17.67 15.80 -23.22
N VAL A 357 18.69 16.11 -24.01
CA VAL A 357 18.68 17.25 -24.94
C VAL A 357 18.28 16.80 -26.33
N THR A 358 17.07 17.14 -26.75
CA THR A 358 16.57 16.76 -28.08
C THR A 358 16.75 17.88 -29.12
N HIS A 359 16.64 19.14 -28.71
CA HIS A 359 16.71 20.30 -29.59
C HIS A 359 17.46 21.45 -28.92
N GLU A 360 18.10 22.26 -29.75
CA GLU A 360 18.68 23.54 -29.35
C GLU A 360 18.08 24.64 -30.22
N VAL A 361 17.68 25.74 -29.59
CA VAL A 361 16.92 26.84 -30.19
C VAL A 361 17.61 28.15 -29.85
N ASP A 362 17.70 29.07 -30.81
CA ASP A 362 18.22 30.42 -30.53
C ASP A 362 17.21 31.19 -29.65
N PHE A 363 17.70 32.06 -28.76
CA PHE A 363 16.84 32.88 -27.89
C PHE A 363 15.81 33.74 -28.65
N LYS A 364 16.15 34.16 -29.87
CA LYS A 364 15.21 34.90 -30.75
C LYS A 364 13.99 34.07 -31.16
N ASP A 365 14.11 32.74 -31.12
CA ASP A 365 13.10 31.77 -31.57
C ASP A 365 12.48 31.03 -30.36
N ILE A 366 12.50 31.62 -29.17
CA ILE A 366 12.05 30.96 -27.92
C ILE A 366 10.63 30.39 -27.99
N ASN A 367 9.72 31.00 -28.74
CA ASN A 367 8.37 30.45 -28.92
C ASN A 367 8.38 29.06 -29.58
N LYS A 368 9.35 28.77 -30.45
CA LYS A 368 9.55 27.43 -31.03
C LYS A 368 9.88 26.39 -29.95
N ALA A 369 10.57 26.79 -28.87
CA ALA A 369 10.83 25.88 -27.75
C ALA A 369 9.54 25.51 -27.01
N PHE A 370 8.60 26.44 -26.86
CA PHE A 370 7.27 26.19 -26.28
C PHE A 370 6.41 25.28 -27.18
N ASP A 371 6.48 25.48 -28.50
CA ASP A 371 5.82 24.58 -29.47
C ASP A 371 6.36 23.16 -29.37
N LEU A 372 7.70 23.01 -29.37
CA LEU A 372 8.38 21.71 -29.22
C LEU A 372 7.99 21.01 -27.91
N MET A 373 7.91 21.75 -26.80
CA MET A 373 7.49 21.18 -25.51
C MET A 373 6.02 20.75 -25.51
N THR A 374 5.14 21.48 -26.22
CA THR A 374 3.74 21.08 -26.38
C THR A 374 3.62 19.79 -27.23
N GLU A 375 4.57 19.55 -28.14
CA GLU A 375 4.72 18.27 -28.87
C GLU A 375 5.41 17.16 -28.04
N GLY A 376 5.78 17.43 -26.78
CA GLY A 376 6.44 16.46 -25.89
C GLY A 376 7.95 16.31 -26.09
N LYS A 377 8.62 17.29 -26.72
CA LYS A 377 10.08 17.33 -26.94
C LYS A 377 10.76 18.27 -25.94
N THR A 378 12.04 18.04 -25.64
CA THR A 378 12.85 18.91 -24.75
C THR A 378 13.71 19.86 -25.56
N ALA A 379 13.61 21.16 -25.30
CA ALA A 379 14.38 22.19 -26.00
C ALA A 379 15.27 22.99 -25.03
N ILE A 380 16.52 23.20 -25.44
CA ILE A 380 17.46 24.13 -24.79
C ILE A 380 17.52 25.41 -25.61
N VAL A 381 17.38 26.54 -24.94
CA VAL A 381 17.45 27.87 -25.55
C VAL A 381 18.82 28.48 -25.31
N ARG A 382 19.57 28.68 -26.39
CA ARG A 382 20.92 29.26 -26.40
C ARG A 382 20.87 30.76 -26.66
N LYS A 383 21.72 31.53 -25.97
CA LYS A 383 21.89 32.96 -26.24
C LYS A 383 23.02 33.21 -27.24
N PRO A 384 22.89 34.20 -28.14
CA PRO A 384 23.94 34.52 -29.10
C PRO A 384 25.18 35.05 -28.36
N GLY A 385 26.35 34.45 -28.57
CA GLY A 385 27.59 35.04 -28.06
C GLY A 385 28.85 34.18 -27.97
N GLU A 386 28.80 32.85 -27.82
CA GLU A 386 30.01 32.03 -27.71
C GLU A 386 29.87 30.68 -28.45
N PRO A 387 30.81 30.32 -29.35
CA PRO A 387 30.85 29.00 -29.97
C PRO A 387 31.35 27.94 -28.97
N LEU A 388 30.57 26.87 -28.80
CA LEU A 388 31.04 25.63 -28.16
C LEU A 388 32.03 24.94 -29.09
N VAL A 389 33.32 25.00 -28.79
CA VAL A 389 34.32 24.14 -29.42
C VAL A 389 34.17 22.75 -28.78
N ILE A 390 33.45 21.87 -29.46
CA ILE A 390 33.44 20.44 -29.14
C ILE A 390 34.65 19.84 -29.83
N GLU A 391 35.73 19.57 -29.09
CA GLU A 391 36.79 18.69 -29.59
C GLU A 391 36.22 17.26 -29.65
N GLU A 392 36.03 16.75 -30.87
CA GLU A 392 35.65 15.35 -31.11
C GLU A 392 36.71 14.41 -30.55
N VAL A 393 36.41 13.73 -29.45
CA VAL A 393 37.15 12.54 -29.05
C VAL A 393 36.72 11.38 -29.96
N ILE A 394 37.47 11.18 -31.03
CA ILE A 394 37.33 10.04 -31.94
C ILE A 394 37.75 8.77 -31.17
N VAL A 395 36.77 7.94 -30.79
CA VAL A 395 37.02 6.59 -30.28
C VAL A 395 37.11 5.63 -31.46
N ALA A 396 38.29 5.05 -31.65
CA ALA A 396 38.59 4.04 -32.66
C ALA A 396 37.79 2.74 -32.44
N PRO A 397 37.41 2.01 -33.51
CA PRO A 397 36.66 0.77 -33.40
C PRO A 397 37.57 -0.40 -32.98
N PRO A 398 37.16 -1.27 -32.03
CA PRO A 398 37.85 -2.51 -31.79
C PRO A 398 37.56 -3.53 -32.90
N LYS A 399 38.63 -4.20 -33.29
CA LYS A 399 38.70 -5.30 -34.25
C LYS A 399 37.93 -6.54 -33.75
N ARG A 400 37.37 -7.25 -34.74
CA ARG A 400 36.92 -8.66 -34.76
C ARG A 400 37.28 -9.51 -33.53
N CYS A 401 36.25 -10.05 -32.88
CA CYS A 401 36.31 -11.33 -32.18
C CYS A 401 35.35 -12.31 -32.86
N GLU A 402 35.88 -13.47 -33.28
CA GLU A 402 35.13 -14.64 -33.72
C GLU A 402 34.33 -15.22 -32.54
N VAL A 403 33.02 -15.38 -32.72
CA VAL A 403 32.18 -16.22 -31.84
C VAL A 403 31.99 -17.56 -32.53
N ARG A 404 32.58 -18.63 -31.98
CA ARG A 404 32.29 -20.01 -32.35
C ARG A 404 30.94 -20.41 -31.72
N ILE A 405 29.91 -20.50 -32.55
CA ILE A 405 28.64 -21.12 -32.19
C ILE A 405 28.85 -22.64 -32.15
N LYS A 406 28.64 -23.25 -30.99
CA LYS A 406 28.52 -24.70 -30.85
C LYS A 406 27.04 -25.05 -31.00
N ILE A 407 26.64 -25.44 -32.21
CA ILE A 407 25.34 -26.04 -32.48
C ILE A 407 25.41 -27.50 -32.01
N ILE A 408 24.62 -27.86 -31.00
CA ILE A 408 24.30 -29.26 -30.73
C ILE A 408 22.96 -29.51 -31.42
N CYS A 409 23.04 -30.03 -32.65
CA CYS A 409 21.92 -30.69 -33.31
C CYS A 409 21.99 -32.17 -32.99
N THR A 410 21.00 -32.68 -32.26
CA THR A 410 20.71 -34.11 -32.26
C THR A 410 19.71 -34.37 -33.37
N VAL A 411 20.19 -34.96 -34.45
CA VAL A 411 19.36 -35.55 -35.51
C VAL A 411 19.02 -36.95 -35.02
N HIS A 412 17.73 -37.25 -34.83
CA HIS A 412 17.22 -38.60 -34.94
C HIS A 412 16.36 -38.64 -36.20
N SER A 413 16.82 -39.44 -37.17
CA SER A 413 16.14 -39.75 -38.42
C SER A 413 15.14 -40.89 -38.21
N ASP A 414 14.13 -40.88 -39.08
CA ASP A 414 13.28 -41.99 -39.52
C ASP A 414 11.96 -42.23 -38.73
N PHE A 415 10.93 -41.44 -39.05
CA PHE A 415 9.84 -41.85 -39.96
C PHE A 415 9.00 -40.62 -40.40
N THR A 416 8.64 -40.57 -41.68
CA THR A 416 8.02 -39.43 -42.37
C THR A 416 6.53 -39.65 -42.64
N ILE A 417 5.77 -38.58 -42.40
CA ILE A 417 4.36 -38.33 -42.69
C ILE A 417 4.12 -38.20 -44.21
N TRP A 418 3.01 -38.77 -44.70
CA TRP A 418 2.46 -38.45 -46.03
C TRP A 418 1.21 -37.54 -45.95
N LYS A 419 1.32 -36.43 -46.68
CA LYS A 419 0.31 -35.52 -47.29
C LYS A 419 -0.49 -36.24 -48.40
N PHE A 420 -1.65 -35.85 -48.95
CA PHE A 420 -2.68 -34.81 -48.78
C PHE A 420 -3.91 -35.21 -49.66
N LYS A 421 -5.13 -34.87 -49.23
CA LYS A 421 -6.40 -34.58 -49.97
C LYS A 421 -7.52 -34.51 -48.92
N ASP A 422 -8.30 -33.47 -48.64
CA ASP A 422 -8.48 -32.06 -49.03
C ASP A 422 -9.14 -31.33 -47.79
N PRO A 423 -9.11 -29.98 -47.67
CA PRO A 423 -9.12 -29.23 -46.38
C PRO A 423 -10.24 -28.14 -46.27
N PRO A 424 -10.26 -27.19 -45.30
CA PRO A 424 -9.69 -27.13 -43.93
C PRO A 424 -10.75 -26.91 -42.80
N ALA A 425 -10.27 -27.08 -41.57
CA ALA A 425 -11.03 -27.13 -40.32
C ALA A 425 -11.49 -25.77 -39.75
N VAL A 426 -12.75 -25.80 -39.30
CA VAL A 426 -13.35 -25.28 -38.07
C VAL A 426 -12.93 -23.88 -37.58
N PHE A 427 -13.74 -22.93 -38.04
CA PHE A 427 -14.15 -21.65 -37.44
C PHE A 427 -15.55 -21.87 -36.75
N PRO A 428 -16.27 -20.86 -36.20
CA PRO A 428 -17.10 -20.95 -35.00
C PRO A 428 -18.62 -20.99 -35.28
N ARG A 429 -19.41 -21.28 -34.22
CA ARG A 429 -20.79 -20.82 -33.87
C ARG A 429 -21.90 -20.65 -34.97
N ILE A 430 -23.09 -21.23 -34.69
CA ILE A 430 -24.50 -20.74 -34.89
C ILE A 430 -25.48 -21.53 -35.84
N LEU A 431 -26.68 -21.84 -35.27
CA LEU A 431 -28.07 -22.10 -35.77
C LEU A 431 -28.49 -23.39 -36.54
N GLY A 432 -29.48 -24.12 -35.97
CA GLY A 432 -30.89 -24.05 -36.42
C GLY A 432 -31.55 -25.22 -37.21
N HIS A 433 -32.57 -25.81 -36.58
CA HIS A 433 -33.86 -26.38 -37.11
C HIS A 433 -33.98 -27.74 -37.85
N GLU A 434 -34.98 -28.51 -37.33
CA GLU A 434 -36.03 -29.33 -37.99
C GLU A 434 -35.65 -30.52 -38.90
N ALA A 435 -36.44 -31.58 -39.09
CA ALA A 435 -37.50 -32.31 -38.39
C ALA A 435 -37.83 -33.52 -39.33
N VAL A 436 -38.68 -34.44 -38.85
CA VAL A 436 -39.48 -35.45 -39.61
C VAL A 436 -38.88 -36.86 -39.77
N GLY A 437 -39.62 -37.86 -39.26
CA GLY A 437 -39.56 -39.25 -39.73
C GLY A 437 -39.99 -40.33 -38.72
N ILE A 438 -41.21 -40.84 -38.88
CA ILE A 438 -41.99 -41.79 -38.03
C ILE A 438 -41.69 -43.27 -38.39
N VAL A 439 -41.93 -44.23 -37.48
CA VAL A 439 -42.75 -45.49 -37.64
C VAL A 439 -42.27 -46.71 -36.80
N GLU A 440 -43.13 -47.09 -35.82
CA GLU A 440 -43.66 -48.42 -35.33
C GLU A 440 -42.71 -49.55 -34.84
N SER A 441 -43.04 -50.44 -33.87
CA SER A 441 -44.28 -50.87 -33.18
C SER A 441 -43.97 -51.41 -31.75
N ILE A 442 -44.78 -51.09 -30.73
CA ILE A 442 -45.83 -51.87 -30.00
C ILE A 442 -45.47 -53.30 -29.52
N GLY A 443 -45.45 -53.46 -28.20
CA GLY A 443 -45.68 -54.71 -27.46
C GLY A 443 -46.36 -54.37 -26.12
N GLU A 444 -47.51 -54.99 -25.87
CA GLU A 444 -48.62 -54.56 -25.00
C GLU A 444 -48.42 -54.72 -23.48
N GLY A 445 -49.13 -53.91 -22.70
CA GLY A 445 -49.56 -54.29 -21.34
C GLY A 445 -49.43 -53.26 -20.20
N VAL A 446 -49.85 -52.00 -20.37
CA VAL A 446 -50.05 -51.06 -19.25
C VAL A 446 -51.44 -50.44 -19.37
N ASN A 447 -52.22 -50.50 -18.29
CA ASN A 447 -53.39 -49.62 -18.14
C ASN A 447 -52.94 -48.37 -17.37
N GLU A 448 -52.88 -47.26 -18.09
CA GLU A 448 -52.70 -45.91 -17.53
C GLU A 448 -54.06 -45.33 -17.11
N VAL A 449 -54.06 -44.62 -15.98
CA VAL A 449 -54.93 -43.47 -15.78
C VAL A 449 -54.04 -42.31 -15.36
N VAL A 450 -53.95 -41.29 -16.22
CA VAL A 450 -53.14 -40.07 -16.06
C VAL A 450 -54.08 -38.88 -15.85
N GLU A 451 -53.80 -38.06 -14.84
CA GLU A 451 -54.26 -36.67 -14.76
C GLU A 451 -53.05 -35.76 -14.44
N GLY A 452 -52.45 -35.18 -15.48
CA GLY A 452 -51.42 -34.12 -15.39
C GLY A 452 -49.94 -34.57 -15.33
N ASP A 453 -49.03 -33.60 -15.14
CA ASP A 453 -47.56 -33.74 -15.15
C ASP A 453 -46.95 -34.34 -13.86
N THR A 454 -47.74 -35.08 -13.07
CA THR A 454 -47.26 -35.72 -11.84
C THR A 454 -47.54 -37.23 -11.89
N ILE A 455 -46.49 -38.04 -11.89
CA ILE A 455 -46.60 -39.47 -11.59
C ILE A 455 -46.50 -39.62 -10.07
N ILE A 456 -47.64 -39.89 -9.41
CA ILE A 456 -47.64 -40.37 -8.02
C ILE A 456 -47.58 -41.90 -8.08
N MET A 457 -46.45 -42.48 -7.68
CA MET A 457 -46.42 -43.90 -7.30
C MET A 457 -46.78 -43.99 -5.83
N GLU A 458 -48.03 -44.35 -5.53
CA GLU A 458 -48.42 -44.73 -4.18
C GLU A 458 -48.00 -46.18 -3.94
N MET A 459 -46.88 -46.38 -3.23
CA MET A 459 -46.54 -47.68 -2.65
C MET A 459 -47.16 -47.78 -1.27
N THR A 460 -48.35 -48.39 -1.17
CA THR A 460 -48.84 -48.92 0.10
C THR A 460 -48.11 -50.24 0.39
N GLY A 461 -47.00 -50.14 1.11
CA GLY A 461 -46.25 -51.31 1.56
C GLY A 461 -45.26 -50.96 2.66
N SER A 462 -45.59 -51.31 3.90
CA SER A 462 -44.71 -51.14 5.05
C SER A 462 -43.50 -52.09 4.98
N GLY A 463 -42.31 -51.51 4.83
CA GLY A 463 -41.02 -52.16 5.08
C GLY A 463 -40.28 -52.68 3.84
N ALA A 464 -39.38 -51.86 3.30
CA ALA A 464 -38.37 -52.27 2.32
C ALA A 464 -36.96 -52.26 2.95
N ASP A 465 -36.09 -53.20 2.53
CA ASP A 465 -34.71 -53.32 3.00
C ASP A 465 -33.74 -52.33 2.30
N TYR A 466 -34.14 -51.75 1.16
CA TYR A 466 -33.40 -50.76 0.38
C TYR A 466 -34.36 -49.68 -0.16
N CYS A 467 -33.99 -48.40 -0.05
CA CYS A 467 -34.68 -47.28 -0.69
C CYS A 467 -33.71 -46.57 -1.65
N PHE A 468 -34.19 -46.27 -2.86
CA PHE A 468 -33.46 -45.56 -3.92
C PHE A 468 -34.05 -44.16 -4.08
N GLU A 469 -33.22 -43.12 -4.14
CA GLU A 469 -33.68 -41.77 -4.47
C GLU A 469 -32.74 -41.09 -5.47
N CYS A 470 -33.31 -40.62 -6.58
CA CYS A 470 -32.56 -40.24 -7.79
C CYS A 470 -32.62 -38.74 -8.12
N VAL A 471 -33.23 -37.89 -7.27
CA VAL A 471 -33.49 -36.48 -7.63
C VAL A 471 -32.76 -35.45 -6.75
N GLY A 472 -32.06 -35.87 -5.69
CA GLY A 472 -31.19 -34.96 -4.92
C GLY A 472 -31.92 -33.82 -4.19
N MET A 473 -33.24 -33.92 -4.00
CA MET A 473 -34.01 -32.96 -3.21
C MET A 473 -34.01 -33.33 -1.72
N LYS A 474 -33.57 -32.40 -0.87
CA LYS A 474 -33.39 -32.59 0.58
C LYS A 474 -34.64 -33.15 1.29
N SER A 475 -35.84 -32.68 0.95
CA SER A 475 -37.10 -33.10 1.58
C SER A 475 -37.44 -34.58 1.35
N LEU A 476 -37.19 -35.09 0.14
CA LEU A 476 -37.53 -36.48 -0.23
C LEU A 476 -36.52 -37.48 0.34
N VAL A 477 -35.27 -37.09 0.53
CA VAL A 477 -34.25 -37.93 1.18
C VAL A 477 -34.56 -38.15 2.67
N HIS A 478 -35.10 -37.13 3.36
CA HIS A 478 -35.57 -37.30 4.75
C HIS A 478 -36.77 -38.25 4.85
N GLU A 479 -37.71 -38.22 3.90
CA GLU A 479 -38.86 -39.15 3.85
C GLU A 479 -38.44 -40.59 3.55
N ALA A 480 -37.50 -40.80 2.61
CA ALA A 480 -36.93 -42.11 2.31
C ALA A 480 -36.17 -42.69 3.52
N TYR A 481 -35.42 -41.85 4.24
CA TYR A 481 -34.71 -42.24 5.46
C TYR A 481 -35.68 -42.62 6.59
N ALA A 482 -36.78 -41.89 6.76
CA ALA A 482 -37.82 -42.18 7.75
C ALA A 482 -38.55 -43.51 7.48
N SER A 483 -38.64 -43.92 6.21
CA SER A 483 -39.39 -45.09 5.75
C SER A 483 -38.65 -46.44 5.92
N CYS A 484 -37.33 -46.41 6.18
CA CYS A 484 -36.50 -47.62 6.34
C CYS A 484 -36.61 -48.25 7.75
N ARG A 485 -36.50 -49.59 7.85
CA ARG A 485 -36.47 -50.32 9.14
C ARG A 485 -35.29 -49.89 10.02
N LYS A 486 -35.55 -49.77 11.33
CA LYS A 486 -34.52 -49.48 12.36
C LYS A 486 -33.52 -50.66 12.44
N GLY A 487 -32.22 -50.35 12.32
CA GLY A 487 -31.11 -51.30 12.53
C GLY A 487 -30.68 -52.20 11.35
N TRP A 488 -31.35 -52.17 10.18
CA TRP A 488 -30.98 -53.01 9.03
C TRP A 488 -31.12 -52.35 7.64
N GLY A 489 -31.56 -51.08 7.54
CA GLY A 489 -31.74 -50.41 6.25
C GLY A 489 -30.48 -49.70 5.73
N LYS A 490 -30.10 -49.96 4.48
CA LYS A 490 -29.09 -49.18 3.73
C LYS A 490 -29.79 -48.15 2.84
N VAL A 491 -29.40 -46.88 2.94
CA VAL A 491 -29.89 -45.81 2.05
C VAL A 491 -28.80 -45.50 1.03
N VAL A 492 -29.11 -45.66 -0.26
CA VAL A 492 -28.20 -45.36 -1.37
C VAL A 492 -28.65 -44.07 -2.02
N VAL A 493 -27.79 -43.04 -1.95
CA VAL A 493 -28.05 -41.74 -2.59
C VAL A 493 -27.25 -41.66 -3.88
N VAL A 494 -27.93 -41.51 -5.01
CA VAL A 494 -27.31 -41.26 -6.32
C VAL A 494 -27.55 -39.81 -6.70
N GLY A 495 -26.54 -38.97 -6.51
CA GLY A 495 -26.59 -37.54 -6.87
C GLY A 495 -26.22 -37.31 -8.33
N VAL A 496 -27.03 -36.52 -9.04
CA VAL A 496 -26.68 -35.99 -10.37
C VAL A 496 -26.31 -34.51 -10.20
N ASP A 497 -25.11 -34.18 -10.67
CA ASP A 497 -24.43 -32.87 -10.74
C ASP A 497 -25.29 -31.63 -10.39
N HIS A 498 -25.34 -31.25 -9.11
CA HIS A 498 -25.76 -29.91 -8.69
C HIS A 498 -24.91 -29.46 -7.49
N PRO A 499 -24.19 -28.31 -7.58
CA PRO A 499 -23.20 -27.89 -6.58
C PRO A 499 -23.79 -27.49 -5.20
N GLU A 500 -25.11 -27.58 -5.02
CA GLU A 500 -25.80 -27.23 -3.77
C GLU A 500 -26.43 -28.43 -3.03
N ALA A 501 -26.29 -29.66 -3.56
CA ALA A 501 -26.86 -30.85 -2.94
C ALA A 501 -25.93 -31.43 -1.83
N MET A 502 -25.70 -30.68 -0.76
CA MET A 502 -25.10 -31.21 0.47
C MET A 502 -26.20 -31.74 1.39
N LEU A 503 -26.27 -33.06 1.56
CA LEU A 503 -27.20 -33.69 2.52
C LEU A 503 -26.69 -33.49 3.95
N SER A 504 -27.39 -32.65 4.72
CA SER A 504 -27.13 -32.47 6.16
C SER A 504 -28.07 -33.39 6.96
N PHE A 505 -27.58 -34.53 7.44
CA PHE A 505 -28.29 -35.30 8.46
C PHE A 505 -27.85 -34.85 9.85
N ASN A 506 -28.78 -34.74 10.79
CA ASN A 506 -28.44 -34.56 12.19
C ASN A 506 -27.74 -35.84 12.68
N SER A 507 -26.48 -35.72 13.10
CA SER A 507 -25.66 -36.81 13.62
C SER A 507 -26.32 -37.53 14.81
N PHE A 508 -27.13 -36.83 15.61
CA PHE A 508 -27.91 -37.40 16.70
C PHE A 508 -29.03 -38.34 16.22
N GLU A 509 -29.68 -38.03 15.08
CA GLU A 509 -30.70 -38.88 14.44
C GLU A 509 -30.10 -40.11 13.76
N VAL A 510 -28.86 -40.01 13.27
CA VAL A 510 -28.14 -41.12 12.63
C VAL A 510 -27.65 -42.12 13.69
N LEU A 511 -27.09 -41.62 14.80
CA LEU A 511 -26.62 -42.44 15.93
C LEU A 511 -27.75 -43.23 16.62
N HIS A 512 -28.95 -42.64 16.75
CA HIS A 512 -30.10 -43.33 17.39
C HIS A 512 -30.87 -44.29 16.46
N SER A 513 -30.61 -44.29 15.16
CA SER A 513 -31.34 -45.12 14.19
C SER A 513 -30.62 -46.42 13.82
N GLY A 514 -29.28 -46.46 13.94
CA GLY A 514 -28.44 -47.58 13.54
C GLY A 514 -28.44 -47.87 12.04
N LYS A 515 -28.64 -46.86 11.18
CA LYS A 515 -28.76 -46.98 9.71
C LYS A 515 -27.49 -46.50 8.99
N THR A 516 -27.07 -47.18 7.93
CA THR A 516 -25.87 -46.84 7.12
C THR A 516 -26.24 -46.02 5.88
N ILE A 517 -25.48 -44.95 5.61
CA ILE A 517 -25.63 -44.11 4.41
C ILE A 517 -24.48 -44.41 3.45
N MET A 518 -24.79 -44.81 2.22
CA MET A 518 -23.78 -45.04 1.16
C MET A 518 -24.01 -44.05 0.02
N GLY A 519 -22.95 -43.35 -0.41
CA GLY A 519 -22.99 -42.41 -1.53
C GLY A 519 -22.05 -42.84 -2.67
N SER A 520 -22.47 -42.64 -3.92
CA SER A 520 -21.58 -42.75 -5.09
C SER A 520 -21.62 -41.47 -5.92
N PHE A 521 -20.47 -41.03 -6.41
CA PHE A 521 -20.34 -39.94 -7.38
C PHE A 521 -20.19 -40.53 -8.79
N PHE A 522 -21.16 -40.29 -9.67
CA PHE A 522 -21.02 -40.56 -11.11
C PHE A 522 -20.69 -39.26 -11.84
N GLY A 523 -19.42 -39.07 -12.20
CA GLY A 523 -19.05 -38.05 -13.18
C GLY A 523 -19.38 -38.52 -14.60
N GLY A 524 -20.30 -37.83 -15.28
CA GLY A 524 -20.42 -37.89 -16.75
C GLY A 524 -21.60 -38.64 -17.37
N LEU A 525 -22.66 -38.99 -16.62
CA LEU A 525 -23.88 -39.59 -17.20
C LEU A 525 -25.01 -38.56 -17.34
N LYS A 526 -25.78 -38.62 -18.45
CA LYS A 526 -26.91 -37.70 -18.66
C LYS A 526 -28.19 -38.25 -18.01
N PRO A 527 -29.07 -37.41 -17.45
CA PRO A 527 -30.18 -37.89 -16.63
C PRO A 527 -31.23 -38.64 -17.46
N LYS A 528 -31.77 -39.73 -16.86
CA LYS A 528 -32.86 -40.63 -17.29
C LYS A 528 -32.55 -41.76 -18.28
N SER A 529 -31.72 -41.60 -19.31
CA SER A 529 -31.50 -42.70 -20.28
C SER A 529 -30.58 -43.80 -19.77
N ASP A 530 -29.55 -43.43 -19.01
CA ASP A 530 -28.46 -44.36 -18.66
C ASP A 530 -28.74 -45.17 -17.39
N ILE A 531 -29.61 -44.67 -16.50
CA ILE A 531 -29.99 -45.34 -15.25
C ILE A 531 -30.80 -46.62 -15.54
N SER A 532 -31.75 -46.57 -16.47
CA SER A 532 -32.56 -47.74 -16.86
C SER A 532 -31.73 -48.88 -17.47
N ILE A 533 -30.59 -48.53 -18.08
CA ILE A 533 -29.64 -49.48 -18.67
C ILE A 533 -28.79 -50.13 -17.58
N LEU A 534 -28.28 -49.33 -16.63
CA LEU A 534 -27.53 -49.83 -15.47
C LEU A 534 -28.40 -50.73 -14.57
N GLU A 535 -29.66 -50.35 -14.35
CA GLU A 535 -30.60 -51.11 -13.53
C GLU A 535 -30.93 -52.48 -14.18
N LYS A 536 -31.17 -52.51 -15.50
CA LYS A 536 -31.33 -53.78 -16.25
C LYS A 536 -30.08 -54.65 -16.20
N ARG A 537 -28.89 -54.06 -16.32
CA ARG A 537 -27.62 -54.81 -16.28
C ARG A 537 -27.31 -55.34 -14.88
N TYR A 538 -27.67 -54.62 -13.82
CA TYR A 538 -27.60 -55.11 -12.44
C TYR A 538 -28.58 -56.25 -12.17
N ILE A 539 -29.86 -56.10 -12.58
CA ILE A 539 -30.89 -57.15 -12.47
C ILE A 539 -30.47 -58.42 -13.23
N ASN A 540 -29.81 -58.26 -14.39
CA ASN A 540 -29.27 -59.37 -15.18
C ASN A 540 -27.92 -59.92 -14.67
N LYS A 541 -27.38 -59.40 -13.55
CA LYS A 541 -26.07 -59.76 -12.97
C LYS A 541 -24.86 -59.55 -13.89
N GLU A 542 -24.95 -58.60 -14.84
CA GLU A 542 -23.88 -58.27 -15.78
C GLU A 542 -22.87 -57.24 -15.23
N ILE A 543 -23.16 -56.65 -14.07
CA ILE A 543 -22.30 -55.70 -13.33
C ILE A 543 -22.43 -55.95 -11.83
N ASN A 544 -21.32 -55.91 -11.10
CA ASN A 544 -21.28 -55.98 -9.65
C ASN A 544 -21.17 -54.55 -9.07
N LEU A 545 -22.17 -54.09 -8.33
CA LEU A 545 -22.20 -52.73 -7.78
C LEU A 545 -21.19 -52.51 -6.64
N ASP A 546 -20.72 -53.58 -5.99
CA ASP A 546 -19.68 -53.49 -4.97
C ASP A 546 -18.34 -52.96 -5.52
N GLU A 547 -18.11 -53.09 -6.83
CA GLU A 547 -16.92 -52.55 -7.51
C GLU A 547 -16.98 -51.04 -7.78
N PHE A 548 -18.14 -50.40 -7.55
CA PHE A 548 -18.38 -48.98 -7.83
C PHE A 548 -18.55 -48.12 -6.57
N VAL A 549 -18.37 -48.70 -5.38
CA VAL A 549 -18.34 -47.98 -4.11
C VAL A 549 -17.00 -47.26 -3.98
N THR A 550 -16.98 -45.94 -4.16
CA THR A 550 -15.73 -45.17 -4.11
C THR A 550 -15.28 -44.81 -2.70
N HIS A 551 -16.20 -44.76 -1.71
CA HIS A 551 -15.90 -44.49 -0.30
C HIS A 551 -16.93 -45.18 0.60
N GLU A 552 -16.48 -46.04 1.52
CA GLU A 552 -17.24 -46.44 2.71
C GLU A 552 -16.93 -45.43 3.82
N VAL A 553 -17.96 -44.80 4.41
CA VAL A 553 -17.77 -44.04 5.65
C VAL A 553 -17.93 -45.03 6.80
N ASP A 554 -16.81 -45.46 7.37
CA ASP A 554 -16.82 -46.38 8.50
C ASP A 554 -17.43 -45.70 9.74
N PHE A 555 -18.36 -46.39 10.40
CA PHE A 555 -18.99 -45.89 11.62
C PHE A 555 -17.97 -45.69 12.76
N GLU A 556 -16.86 -46.42 12.74
CA GLU A 556 -15.74 -46.19 13.67
C GLU A 556 -15.11 -44.81 13.48
N ASP A 557 -15.06 -44.27 12.26
CA ASP A 557 -14.43 -42.97 12.00
C ASP A 557 -15.35 -41.79 12.36
N ILE A 558 -16.68 -41.97 12.28
CA ILE A 558 -17.66 -41.02 12.83
C ILE A 558 -17.56 -41.01 14.36
N ASN A 559 -17.50 -42.18 15.00
CA ASN A 559 -17.35 -42.26 16.45
C ASN A 559 -16.01 -41.67 16.91
N LYS A 560 -14.89 -41.94 16.22
CA LYS A 560 -13.60 -41.28 16.49
C LYS A 560 -13.67 -39.76 16.32
N ALA A 561 -14.38 -39.26 15.30
CA ALA A 561 -14.54 -37.82 15.11
C ALA A 561 -15.36 -37.16 16.24
N PHE A 562 -16.39 -37.86 16.76
CA PHE A 562 -17.15 -37.44 17.93
C PHE A 562 -16.34 -37.53 19.23
N ASP A 563 -15.57 -38.61 19.43
CA ASP A 563 -14.68 -38.79 20.58
C ASP A 563 -13.58 -37.72 20.64
N LEU A 564 -13.23 -37.13 19.49
CA LEU A 564 -12.26 -36.05 19.37
C LEU A 564 -12.90 -34.65 19.45
N MET A 565 -14.23 -34.53 19.43
CA MET A 565 -14.90 -33.27 19.73
C MET A 565 -14.75 -32.95 21.21
N THR A 566 -14.55 -31.67 21.51
CA THR A 566 -14.45 -31.20 22.89
C THR A 566 -15.60 -30.24 23.18
N GLU A 567 -16.28 -30.48 24.29
CA GLU A 567 -17.24 -29.52 24.83
C GLU A 567 -16.49 -28.40 25.57
N GLY A 568 -16.93 -27.17 25.40
CA GLY A 568 -16.38 -26.03 26.11
C GLY A 568 -17.35 -24.86 26.20
N LYS A 569 -17.31 -24.16 27.34
CA LYS A 569 -18.12 -22.95 27.53
C LYS A 569 -17.65 -21.86 26.59
N THR A 570 -18.62 -21.21 25.95
CA THR A 570 -18.37 -20.18 24.94
C THR A 570 -19.36 -19.03 25.08
N ALA A 571 -18.86 -17.80 25.03
CA ALA A 571 -19.68 -16.61 25.07
C ALA A 571 -20.03 -16.17 23.63
N ILE A 572 -21.29 -16.36 23.27
CA ILE A 572 -21.78 -16.20 21.90
C ILE A 572 -22.56 -14.89 21.77
N VAL A 573 -22.28 -14.14 20.71
CA VAL A 573 -23.14 -13.05 20.27
C VAL A 573 -24.17 -13.64 19.31
N ARG A 574 -25.40 -13.82 19.78
CA ARG A 574 -26.51 -14.33 18.96
C ARG A 574 -27.03 -13.26 17.99
N LYS A 575 -27.04 -11.99 18.39
CA LYS A 575 -27.46 -10.83 17.57
C LYS A 575 -26.65 -9.58 17.91
N ALA A 576 -26.57 -8.66 16.96
CA ALA A 576 -25.84 -7.41 17.11
C ALA A 576 -26.30 -6.60 18.34
N GLY A 577 -25.35 -6.23 19.20
CA GLY A 577 -25.58 -5.39 20.37
C GLY A 577 -26.32 -6.04 21.54
N GLU A 578 -26.76 -7.30 21.41
CA GLU A 578 -27.36 -8.03 22.53
C GLU A 578 -26.27 -8.59 23.46
N PRO A 579 -26.53 -8.71 24.78
CA PRO A 579 -25.58 -9.32 25.72
C PRO A 579 -25.11 -10.71 25.25
N LEU A 580 -23.84 -11.02 25.52
CA LEU A 580 -23.27 -12.33 25.19
C LEU A 580 -23.94 -13.40 26.05
N VAL A 581 -24.28 -14.53 25.44
CA VAL A 581 -24.85 -15.71 26.13
C VAL A 581 -23.76 -16.75 26.25
N ILE A 582 -23.52 -17.25 27.47
CA ILE A 582 -22.59 -18.34 27.72
C ILE A 582 -23.33 -19.66 27.51
N GLU A 583 -22.85 -20.46 26.57
CA GLU A 583 -23.42 -21.76 26.22
C GLU A 583 -22.31 -22.82 26.15
N GLU A 584 -22.68 -24.08 26.37
CA GLU A 584 -21.82 -25.20 26.01
C GLU A 584 -21.86 -25.38 24.49
N VAL A 585 -20.69 -25.55 23.86
CA VAL A 585 -20.58 -25.76 22.41
C VAL A 585 -19.63 -26.91 22.12
N PHE A 586 -19.76 -27.49 20.93
CA PHE A 586 -18.81 -28.48 20.42
C PHE A 586 -17.72 -27.78 19.61
N VAL A 587 -16.46 -28.06 19.96
CA VAL A 587 -15.26 -27.62 19.25
C VAL A 587 -14.62 -28.82 18.56
N ALA A 588 -14.69 -28.82 17.23
CA ALA A 588 -14.13 -29.86 16.37
C ALA A 588 -12.59 -29.98 16.55
N PRO A 589 -12.01 -31.17 16.32
CA PRO A 589 -10.57 -31.33 16.34
C PRO A 589 -9.87 -30.48 15.26
N PRO A 590 -8.59 -30.11 15.47
CA PRO A 590 -7.84 -29.36 14.49
C PRO A 590 -7.59 -30.20 13.23
N LYS A 591 -7.86 -29.63 12.04
CA LYS A 591 -7.46 -30.22 10.76
C LYS A 591 -5.99 -29.95 10.45
N ALA A 592 -5.52 -30.40 9.29
CA ALA A 592 -4.17 -30.12 8.81
C ALA A 592 -3.80 -28.63 8.96
N ARG A 593 -2.64 -28.38 9.58
CA ARG A 593 -2.08 -27.07 9.93
C ARG A 593 -2.85 -26.27 10.98
N GLU A 594 -3.88 -26.83 11.59
CA GLU A 594 -4.62 -26.18 12.66
C GLU A 594 -4.11 -26.63 14.03
N VAL A 595 -4.34 -25.78 15.03
CA VAL A 595 -3.97 -25.99 16.42
C VAL A 595 -5.20 -25.72 17.27
N ARG A 596 -5.58 -26.68 18.12
CA ARG A 596 -6.60 -26.45 19.13
C ARG A 596 -5.93 -26.00 20.42
N ILE A 597 -6.37 -24.87 20.95
CA ILE A 597 -5.78 -24.17 22.08
C ILE A 597 -6.81 -24.12 23.18
N LYS A 598 -6.44 -24.59 24.37
CA LYS A 598 -7.17 -24.37 25.61
C LYS A 598 -6.83 -22.98 26.15
N ILE A 599 -7.78 -22.06 26.16
CA ILE A 599 -7.57 -20.68 26.58
C ILE A 599 -7.41 -20.62 28.11
N ILE A 600 -6.38 -19.93 28.59
CA ILE A 600 -6.17 -19.63 30.02
C ILE A 600 -6.90 -18.34 30.37
N CYS A 601 -6.61 -17.28 29.61
CA CYS A 601 -7.26 -15.99 29.75
C CYS A 601 -7.33 -15.27 28.41
N THR A 602 -8.30 -14.37 28.29
CA THR A 602 -8.49 -13.47 27.17
C THR A 602 -8.66 -12.04 27.68
N SER A 603 -8.49 -11.02 26.85
CA SER A 603 -8.89 -9.65 27.15
C SER A 603 -9.87 -9.13 26.10
N LEU A 604 -10.54 -8.04 26.47
CA LEU A 604 -11.52 -7.34 25.64
C LEU A 604 -10.93 -6.03 25.09
N CYS A 605 -11.19 -5.72 23.82
CA CYS A 605 -10.85 -4.44 23.24
C CYS A 605 -12.00 -3.80 22.43
N HIS A 606 -11.81 -2.56 21.98
CA HIS A 606 -12.84 -1.84 21.21
C HIS A 606 -13.17 -2.51 19.88
N SER A 607 -12.26 -3.29 19.27
CA SER A 607 -12.56 -4.06 18.07
C SER A 607 -13.70 -5.06 18.32
N ASP A 608 -13.69 -5.76 19.46
CA ASP A 608 -14.77 -6.68 19.83
C ASP A 608 -16.10 -5.92 20.00
N VAL A 609 -16.08 -4.76 20.65
CA VAL A 609 -17.27 -3.90 20.83
C VAL A 609 -17.82 -3.40 19.48
N THR A 610 -16.94 -2.99 18.56
CA THR A 610 -17.33 -2.51 17.23
C THR A 610 -18.04 -3.61 16.46
N PHE A 611 -17.47 -4.81 16.42
CA PHE A 611 -18.06 -5.95 15.70
C PHE A 611 -19.27 -6.55 16.41
N TRP A 612 -19.33 -6.46 17.75
CA TRP A 612 -20.50 -6.79 18.54
C TRP A 612 -21.71 -5.92 18.16
N LYS A 613 -21.51 -4.62 17.95
CA LYS A 613 -22.59 -3.67 17.58
C LYS A 613 -22.88 -3.60 16.08
N LEU A 614 -22.03 -4.18 15.24
CA LEU A 614 -22.12 -4.01 13.80
C LEU A 614 -23.39 -4.66 13.25
N GLN A 615 -24.20 -3.90 12.50
CA GLN A 615 -25.47 -4.36 11.94
C GLN A 615 -25.44 -4.63 10.43
N HIS A 616 -24.44 -4.12 9.73
CA HIS A 616 -24.29 -4.24 8.28
C HIS A 616 -23.05 -5.04 7.92
N PRO A 617 -22.97 -5.63 6.71
CA PRO A 617 -21.79 -6.38 6.27
C PRO A 617 -20.49 -5.63 6.57
N PRO A 618 -19.47 -6.29 7.15
CA PRO A 618 -19.31 -7.73 7.38
C PRO A 618 -19.89 -8.28 8.71
N ALA A 619 -20.95 -7.68 9.26
CA ALA A 619 -21.71 -8.25 10.39
C ALA A 619 -22.28 -9.63 10.05
N ILE A 620 -21.97 -10.64 10.87
CA ILE A 620 -22.44 -12.01 10.72
C ILE A 620 -22.60 -12.59 12.13
N PHE A 621 -23.75 -13.20 12.41
CA PHE A 621 -24.10 -13.83 13.68
C PHE A 621 -24.81 -15.17 13.40
N PRO A 622 -24.76 -16.16 14.33
CA PRO A 622 -24.14 -16.11 15.66
C PRO A 622 -22.60 -16.14 15.57
N ARG A 623 -21.91 -15.37 16.43
CA ARG A 623 -20.45 -15.18 16.36
C ARG A 623 -19.78 -15.29 17.73
N ILE A 624 -18.57 -15.84 17.75
CA ILE A 624 -17.69 -15.91 18.92
C ILE A 624 -16.61 -14.84 18.76
N LEU A 625 -16.59 -13.84 19.65
CA LEU A 625 -15.61 -12.74 19.65
C LEU A 625 -14.31 -13.12 20.39
N GLY A 626 -13.43 -12.13 20.61
CA GLY A 626 -12.16 -12.31 21.31
C GLY A 626 -10.99 -12.60 20.38
N HIS A 627 -9.90 -11.85 20.56
CA HIS A 627 -8.65 -12.00 19.81
C HIS A 627 -7.39 -11.62 20.61
N GLU A 628 -7.57 -11.32 21.91
CA GLU A 628 -6.49 -11.01 22.84
C GLU A 628 -6.34 -12.13 23.86
N ALA A 629 -5.48 -13.13 23.66
CA ALA A 629 -5.50 -14.32 24.52
C ALA A 629 -4.15 -15.02 24.71
N VAL A 630 -4.10 -15.87 25.75
CA VAL A 630 -3.04 -16.85 26.00
C VAL A 630 -3.70 -18.19 26.30
N GLY A 631 -3.11 -19.25 25.79
CA GLY A 631 -3.57 -20.61 26.06
C GLY A 631 -2.46 -21.64 26.02
N VAL A 632 -2.85 -22.89 26.21
CA VAL A 632 -1.99 -24.07 26.06
C VAL A 632 -2.48 -24.86 24.88
N VAL A 633 -1.55 -25.33 24.04
CA VAL A 633 -1.88 -26.25 22.95
C VAL A 633 -2.46 -27.53 23.55
N GLU A 634 -3.70 -27.85 23.17
CA GLU A 634 -4.37 -29.09 23.58
C GLU A 634 -4.16 -30.18 22.53
N SER A 635 -4.25 -29.86 21.24
CA SER A 635 -3.95 -30.79 20.15
C SER A 635 -3.52 -30.04 18.90
N VAL A 636 -2.85 -30.77 18.01
CA VAL A 636 -2.35 -30.24 16.73
C VAL A 636 -2.82 -31.14 15.60
N GLY A 637 -3.18 -30.53 14.47
CA GLY A 637 -3.51 -31.27 13.26
C GLY A 637 -2.28 -31.63 12.43
N GLU A 638 -2.50 -32.35 11.33
CA GLU A 638 -1.44 -32.84 10.45
C GLU A 638 -0.55 -31.70 9.92
N GLY A 639 0.77 -31.94 9.88
CA GLY A 639 1.74 -30.99 9.33
C GLY A 639 2.09 -29.80 10.24
N VAL A 640 1.60 -29.79 11.48
CA VAL A 640 2.06 -28.86 12.52
C VAL A 640 3.29 -29.45 13.23
N HIS A 641 4.40 -28.73 13.19
CA HIS A 641 5.65 -29.11 13.85
C HIS A 641 6.25 -28.00 14.73
N GLU A 642 5.72 -26.77 14.61
CA GLU A 642 6.24 -25.58 15.30
C GLU A 642 5.84 -25.53 16.79
N VAL A 643 4.74 -26.20 17.14
CA VAL A 643 4.22 -26.34 18.50
C VAL A 643 3.75 -27.77 18.74
N VAL A 644 3.74 -28.20 20.00
CA VAL A 644 3.23 -29.50 20.44
C VAL A 644 2.24 -29.34 21.60
N GLU A 645 1.48 -30.38 21.90
CA GLU A 645 0.61 -30.43 23.08
C GLU A 645 1.39 -30.03 24.34
N GLY A 646 0.78 -29.16 25.17
CA GLY A 646 1.38 -28.61 26.38
C GLY A 646 2.16 -27.31 26.20
N ASP A 647 2.48 -26.89 24.98
CA ASP A 647 3.14 -25.60 24.74
C ASP A 647 2.22 -24.42 25.09
N THR A 648 2.76 -23.39 25.77
CA THR A 648 2.05 -22.12 26.00
C THR A 648 2.18 -21.22 24.78
N VAL A 649 1.04 -20.68 24.32
CA VAL A 649 0.94 -19.96 23.06
C VAL A 649 0.06 -18.72 23.15
N ILE A 650 0.32 -17.76 22.27
CA ILE A 650 -0.51 -16.59 22.00
C ILE A 650 -1.12 -16.77 20.60
N PRO A 651 -2.45 -16.92 20.47
CA PRO A 651 -3.12 -16.78 19.19
C PRO A 651 -3.22 -15.30 18.78
N ILE A 652 -2.88 -14.99 17.53
CA ILE A 652 -2.75 -13.63 17.00
C ILE A 652 -3.55 -13.51 15.70
N PHE A 653 -4.37 -12.46 15.59
CA PHE A 653 -5.26 -12.28 14.44
C PHE A 653 -4.54 -12.12 13.09
N LEU A 654 -3.30 -11.63 13.11
CA LEU A 654 -2.48 -11.46 11.92
C LEU A 654 -1.58 -12.69 11.73
N PRO A 655 -1.63 -13.37 10.57
CA PRO A 655 -0.86 -14.59 10.35
C PRO A 655 0.60 -14.32 9.97
N ASP A 656 1.49 -15.20 10.44
CA ASP A 656 2.88 -15.34 10.02
C ASP A 656 3.14 -16.79 9.57
N CYS A 657 2.97 -17.05 8.27
CA CYS A 657 3.10 -18.41 7.74
C CYS A 657 4.53 -18.96 7.75
N GLY A 658 5.55 -18.11 7.88
CA GLY A 658 6.96 -18.51 7.85
C GLY A 658 7.50 -18.98 6.49
N GLU A 659 6.68 -18.97 5.42
CA GLU A 659 7.06 -19.59 4.13
C GLU A 659 6.83 -18.71 2.89
N CYS A 660 6.03 -17.63 2.97
CA CYS A 660 5.84 -16.72 1.84
C CYS A 660 6.96 -15.66 1.79
N THR A 661 7.20 -15.08 0.61
CA THR A 661 8.24 -14.05 0.40
C THR A 661 8.11 -12.88 1.37
N ASP A 662 6.88 -12.51 1.76
CA ASP A 662 6.64 -11.39 2.67
C ASP A 662 6.95 -11.76 4.13
N CYS A 663 6.54 -12.96 4.58
CA CYS A 663 6.90 -13.49 5.89
C CYS A 663 8.40 -13.74 6.03
N LEU A 664 9.10 -14.09 4.94
CA LEU A 664 10.57 -14.25 4.94
C LEU A 664 11.31 -12.90 4.86
N SER A 665 10.68 -11.87 4.30
CA SER A 665 11.25 -10.52 4.17
C SER A 665 11.18 -9.73 5.47
N VAL A 666 12.25 -9.04 5.88
CA VAL A 666 12.21 -8.15 7.06
C VAL A 666 11.34 -6.90 6.88
N LYS A 667 10.81 -6.65 5.67
CA LYS A 667 10.11 -5.40 5.30
C LYS A 667 8.63 -5.35 5.68
N SER A 668 7.98 -6.49 5.94
CA SER A 668 6.53 -6.55 6.11
C SER A 668 6.08 -7.63 7.07
N ASN A 669 4.97 -7.38 7.75
CA ASN A 669 4.20 -8.37 8.50
C ASN A 669 2.93 -8.83 7.78
N LEU A 670 2.70 -8.40 6.54
CA LEU A 670 1.51 -8.75 5.76
C LEU A 670 1.76 -10.01 4.93
N CYS A 671 1.30 -11.15 5.42
CA CYS A 671 1.40 -12.45 4.74
C CYS A 671 0.64 -12.46 3.41
N SER A 672 1.29 -12.82 2.30
CA SER A 672 0.62 -12.97 1.00
C SER A 672 -0.11 -14.29 0.82
N LYS A 673 0.30 -15.35 1.53
CA LYS A 673 -0.37 -16.66 1.50
C LYS A 673 -1.66 -16.69 2.32
N LEU A 674 -1.70 -15.93 3.41
CA LEU A 674 -2.84 -15.80 4.32
C LEU A 674 -3.16 -14.30 4.45
N PRO A 675 -3.72 -13.68 3.40
CA PRO A 675 -3.98 -12.25 3.41
C PRO A 675 -5.08 -11.93 4.44
N PHE A 676 -4.78 -10.97 5.32
CA PHE A 676 -5.73 -10.55 6.34
C PHE A 676 -7.03 -10.04 5.72
N SER A 677 -8.14 -10.60 6.18
CA SER A 677 -9.50 -10.18 5.86
C SER A 677 -10.42 -10.53 7.01
N VAL A 678 -11.50 -9.78 7.18
CA VAL A 678 -12.53 -10.17 8.15
C VAL A 678 -13.36 -11.29 7.53
N SER A 679 -13.20 -12.50 8.06
CA SER A 679 -13.84 -13.73 7.56
C SER A 679 -14.68 -14.38 8.67
N PRO A 680 -15.85 -14.96 8.35
CA PRO A 680 -16.61 -15.79 9.29
C PRO A 680 -15.99 -17.18 9.53
N TYR A 681 -14.93 -17.53 8.80
CA TYR A 681 -14.32 -18.86 8.76
C TYR A 681 -12.79 -18.81 8.85
N ILE A 682 -12.19 -19.95 9.18
CA ILE A 682 -10.72 -20.15 9.19
C ILE A 682 -10.15 -19.95 7.78
N ASP A 683 -8.91 -19.45 7.68
CA ASP A 683 -8.33 -18.93 6.44
C ASP A 683 -8.22 -19.94 5.28
N ARG A 684 -7.82 -21.19 5.52
CA ARG A 684 -7.54 -22.15 4.45
C ARG A 684 -8.79 -22.88 3.98
N GLU A 685 -9.48 -23.53 4.91
CA GLU A 685 -10.61 -24.41 4.64
C GLU A 685 -11.94 -23.67 4.51
N LYS A 686 -11.98 -22.37 4.85
CA LYS A 686 -13.19 -21.54 4.83
C LYS A 686 -14.40 -22.21 5.51
N THR A 687 -14.14 -22.91 6.61
CA THR A 687 -15.15 -23.54 7.50
C THR A 687 -14.96 -23.08 8.95
N SER A 688 -15.98 -23.28 9.79
CA SER A 688 -15.86 -23.12 11.25
C SER A 688 -15.50 -24.44 11.93
N ARG A 689 -15.06 -24.37 13.19
CA ARG A 689 -14.86 -25.52 14.10
C ARG A 689 -15.83 -25.53 15.26
N PHE A 690 -16.75 -24.55 15.30
CA PHE A 690 -17.70 -24.38 16.38
C PHE A 690 -19.11 -24.70 15.92
N THR A 691 -19.78 -25.56 16.69
CA THR A 691 -21.20 -25.86 16.54
C THR A 691 -21.86 -25.83 17.90
N ASP A 692 -23.05 -25.23 18.00
CA ASP A 692 -23.82 -25.27 19.24
C ASP A 692 -24.47 -26.65 19.45
N ILE A 693 -25.13 -26.84 20.60
CA ILE A 693 -25.80 -28.09 20.96
C ILE A 693 -26.94 -28.49 20.00
N ASN A 694 -27.43 -27.56 19.19
CA ASN A 694 -28.49 -27.80 18.21
C ASN A 694 -27.91 -28.09 16.81
N GLY A 695 -26.58 -28.07 16.65
CA GLY A 695 -25.90 -28.25 15.38
C GLY A 695 -25.81 -26.97 14.53
N GLU A 696 -26.14 -25.80 15.07
CA GLU A 696 -25.96 -24.52 14.36
C GLU A 696 -24.47 -24.17 14.31
N THR A 697 -23.98 -23.76 13.14
CA THR A 697 -22.60 -23.28 12.99
C THR A 697 -22.42 -21.93 13.66
N LEU A 698 -21.40 -21.80 14.50
CA LEU A 698 -21.01 -20.53 15.10
C LEU A 698 -19.83 -19.95 14.32
N TYR A 699 -19.91 -18.67 13.95
CA TYR A 699 -18.86 -18.02 13.14
C TYR A 699 -17.70 -17.53 13.99
N ILE A 700 -16.50 -17.60 13.42
CA ILE A 700 -15.30 -17.13 14.11
C ILE A 700 -15.10 -15.62 13.91
N PHE A 701 -14.19 -15.06 14.71
CA PHE A 701 -13.81 -13.66 14.69
C PHE A 701 -12.29 -13.51 14.69
N LEU A 702 -11.79 -12.74 13.73
CA LEU A 702 -10.36 -12.40 13.59
C LEU A 702 -9.42 -13.61 13.68
N PHE A 703 -9.87 -14.77 13.19
CA PHE A 703 -9.13 -16.04 13.20
C PHE A 703 -8.72 -16.56 14.59
N VAL A 704 -9.29 -16.02 15.67
CA VAL A 704 -8.92 -16.37 17.05
C VAL A 704 -10.12 -16.83 17.88
N SER A 705 -11.22 -16.07 17.94
CA SER A 705 -12.41 -16.40 18.75
C SER A 705 -12.11 -16.87 20.18
N SER A 706 -11.36 -16.08 20.93
CA SER A 706 -10.90 -16.46 22.27
C SER A 706 -11.93 -16.32 23.39
N PHE A 707 -13.16 -15.90 23.11
CA PHE A 707 -14.25 -15.93 24.10
C PHE A 707 -14.89 -17.34 24.19
N SER A 708 -14.02 -18.34 24.29
CA SER A 708 -14.33 -19.76 24.41
C SER A 708 -13.21 -20.46 25.20
N GLU A 709 -13.54 -21.47 26.00
CA GLU A 709 -12.54 -22.29 26.69
C GLU A 709 -11.56 -23.00 25.73
N TYR A 710 -12.00 -23.31 24.51
CA TYR A 710 -11.17 -23.89 23.46
C TYR A 710 -11.37 -23.14 22.15
N THR A 711 -10.29 -22.92 21.40
CA THR A 711 -10.36 -22.40 20.04
C THR A 711 -9.46 -23.15 19.09
N VAL A 712 -9.75 -23.05 17.79
CA VAL A 712 -8.96 -23.68 16.73
C VAL A 712 -8.50 -22.61 15.74
N VAL A 713 -7.19 -22.55 15.49
CA VAL A 713 -6.54 -21.54 14.64
C VAL A 713 -5.54 -22.21 13.68
N ASP A 714 -5.23 -21.60 12.54
CA ASP A 714 -4.09 -22.05 11.71
C ASP A 714 -2.76 -21.73 12.41
N ILE A 715 -1.75 -22.59 12.26
CA ILE A 715 -0.41 -22.43 12.85
C ILE A 715 0.27 -21.10 12.48
N GLY A 716 -0.14 -20.44 11.39
CA GLY A 716 0.28 -19.08 11.05
C GLY A 716 -0.13 -18.05 12.10
N HIS A 717 -1.21 -18.28 12.85
CA HIS A 717 -1.71 -17.39 13.89
C HIS A 717 -1.16 -17.69 15.28
N VAL A 718 -0.26 -18.67 15.43
CA VAL A 718 0.21 -19.12 16.74
C VAL A 718 1.64 -18.64 16.97
N THR A 719 1.87 -17.99 18.11
CA THR A 719 3.22 -17.69 18.60
C THR A 719 3.47 -18.42 19.92
N LYS A 720 4.47 -19.30 19.93
CA LYS A 720 4.93 -19.99 21.14
C LYS A 720 5.66 -19.03 22.07
N ILE A 721 5.39 -19.15 23.37
CA ILE A 721 6.01 -18.32 24.41
C ILE A 721 6.52 -19.17 25.57
N ASP A 722 7.32 -18.56 26.45
CA ASP A 722 7.76 -19.20 27.69
C ASP A 722 6.55 -19.36 28.63
N PRO A 723 6.27 -20.57 29.17
CA PRO A 723 5.19 -20.79 30.13
C PRO A 723 5.31 -19.97 31.43
N GLN A 724 6.49 -19.43 31.74
CA GLN A 724 6.71 -18.53 32.88
C GLN A 724 6.20 -17.11 32.62
N THR A 725 5.86 -16.77 31.38
CA THR A 725 5.33 -15.45 31.03
C THR A 725 3.94 -15.28 31.66
N PRO A 726 3.68 -14.21 32.44
CA PRO A 726 2.36 -13.98 33.03
C PRO A 726 1.27 -13.91 31.95
N PRO A 727 0.28 -14.81 31.94
CA PRO A 727 -0.69 -14.91 30.84
C PRO A 727 -1.57 -13.66 30.75
N ASN A 728 -1.92 -13.06 31.89
CA ASN A 728 -2.66 -11.79 31.98
C ASN A 728 -1.87 -10.54 31.53
N ARG A 729 -0.63 -10.70 31.06
CA ARG A 729 0.18 -9.65 30.42
C ARG A 729 0.49 -10.00 28.99
N ALA A 730 0.86 -11.26 28.76
CA ALA A 730 1.11 -11.79 27.42
C ALA A 730 -0.11 -11.66 26.49
N CYS A 731 -1.35 -11.81 26.99
CA CYS A 731 -2.56 -11.68 26.15
C CYS A 731 -2.67 -10.32 25.45
N LEU A 732 -2.11 -9.26 26.06
CA LEU A 732 -2.16 -7.90 25.49
C LEU A 732 -1.27 -7.73 24.25
N LEU A 733 -0.30 -8.63 24.07
CA LEU A 733 0.66 -8.58 22.97
C LEU A 733 0.09 -9.09 21.64
N SER A 734 -1.11 -9.67 21.60
CA SER A 734 -1.71 -10.11 20.34
C SER A 734 -2.55 -9.03 19.64
N CYS A 735 -2.68 -7.82 20.20
CA CYS A 735 -3.40 -6.72 19.57
C CYS A 735 -2.83 -5.33 19.94
N GLY A 736 -3.48 -4.61 20.87
CA GLY A 736 -3.32 -3.16 21.00
C GLY A 736 -1.93 -2.70 21.43
N VAL A 737 -1.30 -3.42 22.36
CA VAL A 737 0.03 -3.04 22.88
C VAL A 737 1.09 -3.20 21.79
N SER A 738 1.15 -4.38 21.14
CA SER A 738 2.08 -4.63 20.03
C SER A 738 1.84 -3.69 18.85
N THR A 739 0.58 -3.33 18.58
CA THR A 739 0.25 -2.32 17.57
C THR A 739 0.90 -0.98 17.86
N GLY A 740 0.73 -0.44 19.06
CA GLY A 740 1.30 0.86 19.42
C GLY A 740 2.84 0.84 19.52
N VAL A 741 3.39 -0.14 20.25
CA VAL A 741 4.84 -0.28 20.42
C VAL A 741 5.53 -0.49 19.08
N GLY A 742 4.99 -1.39 18.25
CA GLY A 742 5.50 -1.65 16.92
C GLY A 742 5.40 -0.45 15.99
N ALA A 743 4.31 0.31 16.05
CA ALA A 743 4.16 1.50 15.22
C ALA A 743 5.30 2.51 15.47
N ALA A 744 5.69 2.72 16.73
CA ALA A 744 6.83 3.57 17.06
C ALA A 744 8.17 2.93 16.68
N TRP A 745 8.38 1.66 17.06
CA TRP A 745 9.65 0.97 16.91
C TRP A 745 9.99 0.58 15.47
N LYS A 746 9.03 0.01 14.73
CA LYS A 746 9.27 -0.64 13.42
C LYS A 746 8.76 0.20 12.27
N THR A 747 7.52 0.70 12.36
CA THR A 747 6.88 1.43 11.25
C THR A 747 7.43 2.85 11.10
N ALA A 748 7.29 3.66 12.15
CA ALA A 748 7.84 5.01 12.15
C ALA A 748 9.36 4.99 12.21
N ASN A 749 9.91 3.99 12.91
CA ASN A 749 11.31 3.90 13.32
C ASN A 749 11.72 5.20 14.01
N VAL A 750 11.07 5.47 15.15
CA VAL A 750 11.29 6.68 15.95
C VAL A 750 12.76 6.77 16.33
N GLU A 751 13.39 7.88 15.98
CA GLU A 751 14.79 8.13 16.30
C GLU A 751 14.96 8.74 17.70
N ALA A 752 16.02 8.36 18.41
CA ALA A 752 16.33 8.96 19.70
C ALA A 752 16.49 10.49 19.60
N GLY A 753 16.02 11.22 20.60
CA GLY A 753 16.09 12.69 20.63
C GLY A 753 14.97 13.42 19.90
N THR A 754 14.09 12.71 19.19
CA THR A 754 13.01 13.33 18.38
C THR A 754 11.76 13.66 19.19
N THR A 755 10.85 14.42 18.58
CA THR A 755 9.54 14.77 19.13
C THR A 755 8.44 13.93 18.51
N VAL A 756 7.58 13.36 19.35
CA VAL A 756 6.43 12.54 18.96
C VAL A 756 5.12 13.19 19.40
N ALA A 757 4.10 13.21 18.54
CA ALA A 757 2.73 13.61 18.88
C ALA A 757 1.76 12.42 18.71
N ILE A 758 0.90 12.19 19.70
CA ILE A 758 0.01 11.02 19.76
C ILE A 758 -1.43 11.50 19.93
N PHE A 759 -2.27 11.25 18.93
CA PHE A 759 -3.68 11.63 18.91
C PHE A 759 -4.53 10.48 19.41
N GLY A 760 -5.08 10.64 20.62
CA GLY A 760 -5.86 9.64 21.35
C GLY A 760 -5.00 8.85 22.33
N LEU A 761 -5.25 9.00 23.63
CA LEU A 761 -4.55 8.27 24.71
C LEU A 761 -5.38 7.07 25.20
N GLY A 762 -5.87 6.27 24.26
CA GLY A 762 -6.39 4.92 24.56
C GLY A 762 -5.24 3.90 24.67
N ALA A 763 -5.55 2.61 24.77
CA ALA A 763 -4.50 1.58 24.90
C ALA A 763 -3.47 1.60 23.76
N ILE A 764 -3.90 1.82 22.50
CA ILE A 764 -2.97 1.94 21.37
C ILE A 764 -2.06 3.18 21.54
N GLY A 765 -2.63 4.35 21.85
CA GLY A 765 -1.84 5.58 22.01
C GLY A 765 -0.88 5.55 23.20
N LEU A 766 -1.29 4.94 24.33
CA LEU A 766 -0.39 4.71 25.46
C LEU A 766 0.74 3.72 25.09
N ALA A 767 0.45 2.71 24.27
CA ALA A 767 1.47 1.81 23.75
C ALA A 767 2.41 2.47 22.73
N VAL A 768 1.92 3.43 21.93
CA VAL A 768 2.78 4.30 21.10
C VAL A 768 3.69 5.14 21.98
N ALA A 769 3.19 5.73 23.06
CA ALA A 769 4.00 6.51 24.00
C ALA A 769 5.12 5.66 24.59
N GLU A 770 4.79 4.44 25.02
CA GLU A 770 5.75 3.49 25.56
C GLU A 770 6.78 3.06 24.50
N GLY A 771 6.35 2.78 23.27
CA GLY A 771 7.25 2.48 22.15
C GLY A 771 8.18 3.65 21.81
N ALA A 772 7.67 4.88 21.82
CA ALA A 772 8.47 6.09 21.59
C ALA A 772 9.47 6.33 22.71
N ARG A 773 9.09 6.07 23.97
CA ARG A 773 9.98 6.12 25.14
C ARG A 773 11.10 5.09 25.02
N LEU A 774 10.78 3.86 24.63
CA LEU A 774 11.75 2.79 24.38
C LEU A 774 12.73 3.13 23.24
N CYS A 775 12.28 3.90 22.24
CA CYS A 775 13.13 4.40 21.16
C CYS A 775 13.97 5.63 21.54
N GLY A 776 13.77 6.18 22.74
CA GLY A 776 14.50 7.35 23.24
C GLY A 776 14.00 8.69 22.71
N ALA A 777 12.71 8.80 22.34
CA ALA A 777 12.10 10.09 22.01
C ALA A 777 12.29 11.09 23.17
N LYS A 778 12.69 12.32 22.86
CA LYS A 778 12.98 13.35 23.86
C LYS A 778 11.71 13.97 24.42
N ARG A 779 10.69 14.12 23.57
CA ARG A 779 9.43 14.77 23.90
C ARG A 779 8.28 13.99 23.29
N ILE A 780 7.29 13.66 24.11
CA ILE A 780 6.13 12.87 23.71
C ILE A 780 4.88 13.65 24.12
N ILE A 781 4.18 14.21 23.13
CA ILE A 781 3.01 15.06 23.30
C ILE A 781 1.76 14.20 23.12
N GLY A 782 0.99 14.00 24.19
CA GLY A 782 -0.31 13.35 24.14
C GLY A 782 -1.42 14.35 23.81
N VAL A 783 -2.34 13.97 22.91
CA VAL A 783 -3.50 14.79 22.53
C VAL A 783 -4.77 13.99 22.84
N ASP A 784 -5.60 14.47 23.76
CA ASP A 784 -6.89 13.85 24.08
C ASP A 784 -7.87 14.91 24.64
N VAL A 785 -9.18 14.65 24.52
CA VAL A 785 -10.22 15.53 25.10
C VAL A 785 -10.35 15.35 26.61
N ASN A 786 -9.94 14.20 27.15
CA ASN A 786 -9.99 13.90 28.56
C ASN A 786 -8.67 14.25 29.25
N GLN A 787 -8.69 15.27 30.10
CA GLN A 787 -7.52 15.74 30.84
C GLN A 787 -6.93 14.69 31.78
N ASP A 788 -7.78 13.82 32.34
CA ASP A 788 -7.35 12.81 33.34
C ASP A 788 -6.42 11.76 32.72
N LYS A 789 -6.47 11.59 31.39
CA LYS A 789 -5.57 10.69 30.67
C LYS A 789 -4.12 11.17 30.64
N PHE A 790 -3.85 12.44 30.96
CA PHE A 790 -2.47 12.92 31.02
C PHE A 790 -1.69 12.25 32.15
N GLU A 791 -2.26 12.17 33.36
CA GLU A 791 -1.57 11.56 34.50
C GLU A 791 -1.28 10.08 34.26
N LEU A 792 -2.22 9.38 33.60
CA LEU A 792 -2.00 8.01 33.13
C LEU A 792 -0.89 7.95 32.06
N GLY A 793 -0.95 8.83 31.06
CA GLY A 793 0.03 8.90 29.97
C GLY A 793 1.47 9.11 30.44
N LYS A 794 1.69 9.86 31.53
CA LYS A 794 3.02 10.05 32.12
C LYS A 794 3.68 8.73 32.51
N LYS A 795 2.91 7.73 32.95
CA LYS A 795 3.42 6.39 33.28
C LYS A 795 4.02 5.65 32.07
N PHE A 796 3.59 6.01 30.87
CA PHE A 796 4.04 5.44 29.59
C PHE A 796 4.99 6.38 28.82
N GLY A 797 5.47 7.47 29.46
CA GLY A 797 6.45 8.37 28.88
C GLY A 797 5.90 9.65 28.23
N VAL A 798 4.59 9.91 28.27
CA VAL A 798 4.03 11.20 27.80
C VAL A 798 4.61 12.35 28.64
N THR A 799 5.25 13.32 27.99
CA THR A 799 5.92 14.46 28.63
C THR A 799 5.05 15.71 28.64
N ASP A 800 4.22 15.89 27.62
CA ASP A 800 3.37 17.05 27.43
C ASP A 800 1.96 16.62 27.03
N PHE A 801 0.98 17.50 27.24
CA PHE A 801 -0.40 17.21 26.91
C PHE A 801 -1.11 18.40 26.28
N VAL A 802 -1.89 18.13 25.24
CA VAL A 802 -2.78 19.09 24.59
C VAL A 802 -4.21 18.59 24.70
N ASN A 803 -5.04 19.36 25.41
CA ASN A 803 -6.49 19.14 25.39
C ASN A 803 -7.10 19.92 24.22
N SER A 804 -7.66 19.23 23.25
CA SER A 804 -8.23 19.87 22.05
C SER A 804 -9.42 20.80 22.37
N ARG A 805 -10.07 20.63 23.53
CA ARG A 805 -11.15 21.53 24.00
C ARG A 805 -10.63 22.84 24.61
N ASN A 806 -9.34 22.91 24.92
CA ASN A 806 -8.73 24.04 25.62
C ASN A 806 -7.77 24.85 24.71
N CYS A 807 -7.88 24.70 23.39
CA CYS A 807 -7.01 25.38 22.42
C CYS A 807 -7.46 26.81 22.04
N GLY A 808 -8.61 27.27 22.54
CA GLY A 808 -9.18 28.58 22.16
C GLY A 808 -9.52 28.63 20.67
N ASP A 809 -9.11 29.69 19.98
CA ASP A 809 -9.31 29.86 18.53
C ASP A 809 -8.25 29.11 17.68
N LYS A 810 -7.26 28.47 18.32
CA LYS A 810 -6.19 27.75 17.62
C LYS A 810 -6.59 26.30 17.36
N SER A 811 -6.15 25.77 16.23
CA SER A 811 -6.16 24.32 15.99
C SER A 811 -5.12 23.61 16.87
N VAL A 812 -5.28 22.30 17.07
CA VAL A 812 -4.31 21.49 17.83
C VAL A 812 -2.93 21.52 17.15
N SER A 813 -2.90 21.49 15.83
CA SER A 813 -1.71 21.58 14.99
C SER A 813 -1.01 22.92 15.15
N GLN A 814 -1.73 24.04 15.25
CA GLN A 814 -1.13 25.33 15.57
C GLN A 814 -0.48 25.32 16.95
N VAL A 815 -1.15 24.76 17.96
CA VAL A 815 -0.59 24.62 19.31
C VAL A 815 0.67 23.75 19.31
N ILE A 816 0.65 22.60 18.62
CA ILE A 816 1.81 21.71 18.51
C ILE A 816 2.97 22.39 17.77
N MET A 817 2.70 23.10 16.66
CA MET A 817 3.73 23.85 15.95
C MET A 817 4.37 24.90 16.86
N GLU A 818 3.60 25.68 17.62
CA GLU A 818 4.12 26.65 18.58
C GLU A 818 4.93 26.00 19.70
N MET A 819 4.48 24.85 20.22
CA MET A 819 5.19 24.11 21.25
C MET A 819 6.54 23.59 20.77
N THR A 820 6.66 23.25 19.49
CA THR A 820 7.80 22.51 18.91
C THR A 820 8.68 23.34 17.97
N GLY A 821 8.29 24.57 17.66
CA GLY A 821 8.92 25.42 16.64
C GLY A 821 8.35 25.17 15.24
N ASP A 822 8.40 23.93 14.74
CA ASP A 822 7.99 23.61 13.35
C ASP A 822 7.22 22.29 13.20
N GLY A 823 6.65 21.75 14.27
CA GLY A 823 5.91 20.48 14.27
C GLY A 823 6.72 19.27 14.82
N ALA A 824 6.02 18.18 15.07
CA ALA A 824 6.60 16.93 15.58
C ALA A 824 7.27 16.11 14.45
N ASP A 825 8.32 15.35 14.77
CA ASP A 825 9.00 14.48 13.81
C ASP A 825 8.12 13.29 13.41
N TYR A 826 7.35 12.76 14.37
CA TYR A 826 6.42 11.65 14.17
C TYR A 826 5.07 11.95 14.80
N CYS A 827 4.00 11.68 14.06
CA CYS A 827 2.62 11.84 14.53
C CYS A 827 1.90 10.50 14.40
N PHE A 828 1.15 10.10 15.43
CA PHE A 828 0.39 8.85 15.45
C PHE A 828 -1.09 9.13 15.68
N GLU A 829 -1.94 8.69 14.77
CA GLU A 829 -3.40 8.75 14.93
C GLU A 829 -3.90 7.41 15.50
N CYS A 830 -4.47 7.44 16.71
CA CYS A 830 -4.81 6.26 17.50
C CYS A 830 -6.30 6.19 17.89
N VAL A 831 -7.18 6.96 17.24
CA VAL A 831 -8.62 7.02 17.53
C VAL A 831 -9.44 6.35 16.44
N GLY A 832 -9.12 6.61 15.17
CA GLY A 832 -9.88 6.16 14.01
C GLY A 832 -10.79 7.25 13.46
N MET A 833 -10.26 8.45 13.25
CA MET A 833 -11.01 9.56 12.65
C MET A 833 -10.17 10.27 11.59
N SER A 834 -10.69 10.34 10.36
CA SER A 834 -10.03 11.02 9.24
C SER A 834 -9.66 12.47 9.55
N SER A 835 -10.51 13.19 10.30
CA SER A 835 -10.21 14.56 10.74
C SER A 835 -8.98 14.64 11.67
N LEU A 836 -8.76 13.64 12.53
CA LEU A 836 -7.58 13.58 13.38
C LEU A 836 -6.34 13.15 12.60
N VAL A 837 -6.49 12.37 11.54
CA VAL A 837 -5.37 12.09 10.61
C VAL A 837 -4.92 13.39 9.94
N HIS A 838 -5.86 14.24 9.50
CA HIS A 838 -5.54 15.57 8.96
C HIS A 838 -4.85 16.46 9.99
N GLU A 839 -5.34 16.49 11.22
CA GLU A 839 -4.73 17.26 12.31
C GLU A 839 -3.31 16.76 12.64
N ALA A 840 -3.11 15.44 12.68
CA ALA A 840 -1.81 14.81 12.88
C ALA A 840 -0.83 15.15 11.74
N TYR A 841 -1.29 15.06 10.49
CA TYR A 841 -0.50 15.43 9.33
C TYR A 841 -0.12 16.91 9.34
N ALA A 842 -1.04 17.80 9.71
CA ALA A 842 -0.77 19.24 9.87
C ALA A 842 0.24 19.52 10.99
N SER A 843 0.18 18.76 12.10
CA SER A 843 1.07 18.86 13.26
C SER A 843 2.49 18.33 13.01
N CYS A 844 2.67 17.56 11.94
CA CYS A 844 3.93 16.95 11.58
C CYS A 844 4.89 17.95 10.90
N ARG A 845 6.18 17.78 11.14
CA ARG A 845 7.24 18.66 10.65
C ARG A 845 7.38 18.59 9.13
N LYS A 846 7.54 19.75 8.48
CA LYS A 846 7.84 19.80 7.03
C LYS A 846 9.23 19.23 6.74
N GLY A 847 9.42 18.67 5.54
CA GLY A 847 10.67 18.10 5.06
C GLY A 847 10.82 16.59 5.34
N TRP A 848 10.52 16.13 6.56
CA TRP A 848 10.72 14.71 6.93
C TRP A 848 9.66 14.09 7.85
N GLY A 849 8.66 14.86 8.32
CA GLY A 849 7.70 14.38 9.30
C GLY A 849 6.87 13.20 8.80
N LYS A 850 6.61 12.23 9.68
CA LYS A 850 5.82 11.02 9.35
C LYS A 850 4.55 10.95 10.17
N THR A 851 3.41 10.77 9.48
CA THR A 851 2.12 10.48 10.10
C THR A 851 1.78 9.01 9.94
N VAL A 852 1.58 8.31 11.06
CA VAL A 852 1.22 6.89 11.10
C VAL A 852 -0.23 6.75 11.55
N VAL A 853 -1.06 6.15 10.70
CA VAL A 853 -2.47 5.86 10.97
C VAL A 853 -2.57 4.48 11.61
N LEU A 854 -3.14 4.42 12.81
CA LEU A 854 -3.39 3.18 13.57
C LEU A 854 -4.87 2.98 13.87
N GLY A 855 -5.61 4.07 14.04
CA GLY A 855 -7.04 4.03 14.31
C GLY A 855 -7.85 3.49 13.13
N VAL A 856 -8.86 2.67 13.43
CA VAL A 856 -9.80 2.16 12.43
C VAL A 856 -10.97 3.12 12.31
N ASP A 857 -11.08 3.80 11.17
CA ASP A 857 -12.18 4.72 10.88
C ASP A 857 -13.48 3.97 10.47
N GLN A 858 -14.58 4.69 10.40
CA GLN A 858 -15.86 4.18 9.93
C GLN A 858 -15.77 3.66 8.48
N PRO A 859 -16.53 2.60 8.13
CA PRO A 859 -16.55 2.09 6.76
C PRO A 859 -16.84 3.18 5.73
N GLY A 860 -15.98 3.27 4.70
CA GLY A 860 -16.11 4.26 3.63
C GLY A 860 -15.55 5.65 3.92
N ALA A 861 -14.99 5.89 5.12
CA ALA A 861 -14.30 7.14 5.44
C ALA A 861 -13.11 7.40 4.50
N LYS A 862 -12.86 8.69 4.24
CA LYS A 862 -11.91 9.17 3.23
C LYS A 862 -10.91 10.14 3.83
N LEU A 863 -9.64 9.94 3.48
CA LEU A 863 -8.54 10.87 3.74
C LEU A 863 -8.33 11.74 2.50
N THR A 864 -8.46 13.05 2.64
CA THR A 864 -8.38 13.98 1.50
C THR A 864 -7.31 15.04 1.69
N PHE A 865 -6.32 15.06 0.80
CA PHE A 865 -5.22 16.04 0.83
C PHE A 865 -5.20 16.85 -0.47
N THR A 866 -4.76 18.11 -0.41
CA THR A 866 -4.46 18.82 -1.66
C THR A 866 -3.18 18.23 -2.25
N SER A 867 -3.13 18.10 -3.59
CA SER A 867 -1.93 17.63 -4.29
C SER A 867 -0.74 18.56 -4.01
N TYR A 868 -1.01 19.87 -3.88
CA TYR A 868 -0.03 20.87 -3.51
C TYR A 868 0.61 20.58 -2.14
N GLU A 869 -0.20 20.29 -1.12
CA GLU A 869 0.28 19.99 0.24
C GLU A 869 1.14 18.72 0.28
N VAL A 870 0.73 17.66 -0.42
CA VAL A 870 1.51 16.41 -0.49
C VAL A 870 2.86 16.68 -1.16
N LEU A 871 2.88 17.34 -2.32
CA LEU A 871 4.09 17.60 -3.10
C LEU A 871 5.12 18.45 -2.35
N HIS A 872 4.69 19.58 -1.76
CA HIS A 872 5.61 20.61 -1.25
C HIS A 872 6.01 20.43 0.21
N SER A 873 5.27 19.63 0.98
CA SER A 873 5.51 19.55 2.43
C SER A 873 6.68 18.65 2.81
N GLY A 874 7.09 17.71 1.94
CA GLY A 874 8.08 16.67 2.27
C GLY A 874 7.62 15.70 3.37
N LYS A 875 6.35 15.77 3.79
CA LYS A 875 5.78 14.89 4.80
C LYS A 875 5.42 13.54 4.18
N SER A 876 5.29 12.52 5.03
CA SER A 876 4.78 11.21 4.64
C SER A 876 3.58 10.80 5.48
N ILE A 877 2.66 10.08 4.85
CA ILE A 877 1.55 9.40 5.52
C ILE A 877 1.58 7.91 5.20
N MET A 878 1.36 7.08 6.22
CA MET A 878 1.28 5.63 6.07
C MET A 878 0.37 5.01 7.13
N GLY A 879 -0.20 3.85 6.84
CA GLY A 879 -0.86 3.01 7.84
C GLY A 879 0.10 2.02 8.49
N SER A 880 -0.30 1.47 9.63
CA SER A 880 0.41 0.35 10.25
C SER A 880 -0.54 -0.66 10.87
N LEU A 881 -0.75 -1.77 10.17
CA LEU A 881 -1.48 -2.90 10.71
C LEU A 881 -0.61 -3.68 11.69
N PHE A 882 -1.12 -3.90 12.90
CA PHE A 882 -0.41 -4.56 14.00
C PHE A 882 0.97 -3.95 14.29
N GLY A 883 1.15 -2.65 14.04
CA GLY A 883 2.41 -1.96 14.32
C GLY A 883 3.58 -2.41 13.45
N GLY A 884 3.36 -3.13 12.35
CA GLY A 884 4.46 -3.74 11.58
C GLY A 884 5.18 -4.89 12.32
N ILE A 885 4.61 -5.36 13.43
CA ILE A 885 5.13 -6.49 14.21
C ILE A 885 4.91 -7.78 13.44
N LYS A 886 5.96 -8.60 13.34
CA LYS A 886 5.88 -10.00 12.95
C LYS A 886 5.64 -10.87 14.17
N PRO A 887 4.47 -11.53 14.29
CA PRO A 887 4.12 -12.34 15.44
C PRO A 887 5.25 -13.25 15.96
N LYS A 888 5.78 -14.12 15.11
CA LYS A 888 6.70 -15.19 15.55
C LYS A 888 8.08 -14.69 15.95
N SER A 889 8.56 -13.59 15.36
CA SER A 889 9.90 -13.06 15.65
C SER A 889 9.89 -11.92 16.67
N ASP A 890 8.89 -11.04 16.63
CA ASP A 890 8.91 -9.78 17.37
C ASP A 890 8.20 -9.90 18.73
N ILE A 891 7.18 -10.76 18.88
CA ILE A 891 6.48 -10.95 20.17
C ILE A 891 7.42 -11.51 21.26
N PRO A 892 8.28 -12.51 20.98
CA PRO A 892 9.27 -12.95 21.97
C PRO A 892 10.22 -11.82 22.43
N ILE A 893 10.54 -10.87 21.55
CA ILE A 893 11.36 -9.70 21.90
C ILE A 893 10.61 -8.78 22.86
N LEU A 894 9.31 -8.53 22.61
CA LEU A 894 8.48 -7.72 23.50
C LEU A 894 8.29 -8.38 24.87
N ILE A 895 8.07 -9.71 24.91
CA ILE A 895 8.01 -10.48 26.16
C ILE A 895 9.32 -10.33 26.92
N LYS A 896 10.45 -10.52 26.26
CA LYS A 896 11.76 -10.38 26.90
C LYS A 896 11.93 -8.99 27.51
N ARG A 897 11.61 -7.92 26.77
CA ARG A 897 11.67 -6.55 27.28
C ARG A 897 10.75 -6.33 28.49
N TYR A 898 9.58 -6.96 28.52
CA TYR A 898 8.71 -6.92 29.70
C TYR A 898 9.36 -7.62 30.90
N MET A 899 9.89 -8.83 30.70
CA MET A 899 10.56 -9.59 31.76
C MET A 899 11.82 -8.89 32.28
N ASP A 900 12.51 -8.14 31.42
CA ASP A 900 13.67 -7.31 31.76
C ASP A 900 13.27 -5.96 32.41
N ASN A 901 11.97 -5.72 32.65
CA ASN A 901 11.38 -4.46 33.16
C ASN A 901 11.65 -3.22 32.29
N GLU A 902 11.92 -3.42 31.00
CA GLU A 902 12.08 -2.34 30.03
C GLU A 902 10.74 -1.88 29.46
N LEU A 903 9.80 -2.80 29.24
CA LEU A 903 8.47 -2.56 28.67
C LEU A 903 7.39 -2.58 29.76
N GLN A 904 6.57 -1.53 29.84
CA GLN A 904 5.44 -1.45 30.77
C GLN A 904 4.20 -2.17 30.22
N LEU A 905 3.81 -3.29 30.83
CA LEU A 905 2.54 -3.99 30.54
C LEU A 905 1.53 -3.95 31.70
N ASP A 906 1.99 -3.76 32.94
CA ASP A 906 1.16 -3.93 34.13
C ASP A 906 0.07 -2.88 34.22
N GLU A 907 0.41 -1.63 33.91
CA GLU A 907 -0.50 -0.48 33.97
C GLU A 907 -1.59 -0.51 32.88
N PHE A 908 -1.48 -1.38 31.88
CA PHE A 908 -2.57 -1.57 30.90
C PHE A 908 -3.73 -2.37 31.47
N VAL A 909 -3.47 -3.29 32.41
CA VAL A 909 -4.52 -4.12 33.02
C VAL A 909 -5.13 -3.38 34.19
N THR A 910 -6.32 -2.83 33.99
CA THR A 910 -7.02 -2.10 35.06
C THR A 910 -8.05 -2.96 35.78
N HIS A 911 -8.52 -4.03 35.15
CA HIS A 911 -9.53 -4.93 35.69
C HIS A 911 -9.21 -6.38 35.33
N GLU A 912 -9.61 -7.28 36.21
CA GLU A 912 -9.66 -8.71 35.95
C GLU A 912 -11.03 -9.24 36.39
N VAL A 913 -11.64 -10.11 35.59
CA VAL A 913 -12.93 -10.77 35.87
C VAL A 913 -12.85 -12.25 35.52
N GLU A 914 -13.79 -13.05 36.01
CA GLU A 914 -13.98 -14.44 35.57
C GLU A 914 -14.83 -14.48 34.28
N PHE A 915 -14.78 -15.59 33.54
CA PHE A 915 -15.47 -15.74 32.25
C PHE A 915 -16.99 -15.57 32.35
N GLU A 916 -17.60 -15.99 33.47
CA GLU A 916 -19.02 -15.80 33.76
C GLU A 916 -19.44 -14.32 33.79
N ASP A 917 -18.51 -13.42 34.08
CA ASP A 917 -18.72 -11.98 34.17
C ASP A 917 -18.34 -11.23 32.88
N ILE A 918 -18.21 -11.91 31.73
CA ILE A 918 -17.75 -11.29 30.48
C ILE A 918 -18.57 -10.06 30.05
N ASN A 919 -19.89 -10.04 30.25
CA ASN A 919 -20.73 -8.86 29.94
C ASN A 919 -20.35 -7.64 30.79
N LYS A 920 -19.93 -7.83 32.05
CA LYS A 920 -19.42 -6.75 32.90
C LYS A 920 -18.13 -6.16 32.36
N ALA A 921 -17.28 -6.96 31.70
CA ALA A 921 -16.09 -6.44 31.02
C ALA A 921 -16.47 -5.49 29.86
N PHE A 922 -17.53 -5.82 29.10
CA PHE A 922 -18.08 -4.93 28.08
C PHE A 922 -18.58 -3.61 28.69
N ASP A 923 -19.34 -3.67 29.79
CA ASP A 923 -19.83 -2.47 30.47
C ASP A 923 -18.68 -1.57 30.94
N LEU A 924 -17.65 -2.14 31.58
CA LEU A 924 -16.47 -1.39 32.05
C LEU A 924 -15.74 -0.66 30.92
N LEU A 925 -15.64 -1.29 29.74
CA LEU A 925 -15.02 -0.68 28.56
C LEU A 925 -15.89 0.42 27.96
N LEU A 926 -17.21 0.22 27.86
CA LEU A 926 -18.16 1.21 27.35
C LEU A 926 -18.27 2.45 28.25
N GLU A 927 -18.17 2.26 29.56
CA GLU A 927 -18.16 3.34 30.55
C GLU A 927 -16.82 4.09 30.59
N GLY A 928 -15.80 3.64 29.85
CA GLY A 928 -14.46 4.25 29.83
C GLY A 928 -13.67 4.04 31.13
N LYS A 929 -14.07 3.07 31.96
CA LYS A 929 -13.39 2.74 33.23
C LYS A 929 -12.24 1.73 33.03
N SER A 930 -12.23 1.01 31.91
CA SER A 930 -11.22 0.00 31.59
C SER A 930 -10.25 0.46 30.48
N LEU A 931 -8.95 0.21 30.67
CA LEU A 931 -7.98 0.24 29.56
C LEU A 931 -7.92 -1.15 28.91
N ARG A 932 -7.66 -2.16 29.73
CA ARG A 932 -7.85 -3.57 29.42
C ARG A 932 -8.48 -4.28 30.61
N CYS A 933 -9.43 -5.16 30.30
CA CYS A 933 -10.03 -6.08 31.25
C CYS A 933 -9.61 -7.49 30.84
N VAL A 934 -8.87 -8.18 31.72
CA VAL A 934 -8.51 -9.59 31.51
C VAL A 934 -9.64 -10.47 32.06
N ILE A 935 -10.03 -11.45 31.29
CA ILE A 935 -11.10 -12.40 31.55
C ILE A 935 -10.45 -13.77 31.70
N TRP A 936 -10.55 -14.35 32.89
CA TRP A 936 -9.99 -15.67 33.22
C TRP A 936 -11.00 -16.76 32.91
N MET A 937 -10.58 -17.81 32.18
CA MET A 937 -11.41 -19.01 32.02
C MET A 937 -11.52 -19.77 33.34
N LYS A 938 -10.38 -19.86 34.04
CA LYS A 938 -10.27 -20.33 35.42
C LYS A 938 -8.96 -19.81 36.01
N LYS A 939 -9.06 -18.90 36.98
CA LYS A 939 -7.90 -18.22 37.58
C LYS A 939 -7.01 -19.14 38.43
#